data_AF-A0A928ESQ0-F1
#
_entry.id   AF-A0A928ESQ0-F1
#
_cell.length_a   1.000
_cell.length_b   1.000
_cell.length_c   1.000
_cell.angle_alpha   90.00
_cell.angle_beta   90.00
_cell.angle_gamma   90.00
#
_symmetry.space_group_name_H-M   'P 1'
#
loop_
_entity.id
_entity.type
_entity.pdbx_description
1 polymer ?
#
loop_
_entity_poly.entity_id
_entity_poly.type
_entity_poly.pdbx_seq_one_letter_code
_entity_poly.pdbx_strand_id
1 'polypeptide(L)'
;MNLFFKTLRAALAAMLLLSVLAVCGCSADKPDPPKEPLTILSAGECRYTVIRPEAAGKEVVSAARALKQALAEVSGGAVELKSDALYGAAQPEGYEILVGQTNRAESVKALDSLRYDDYIVSIEGEKLVINSQSEHGLAEAVNYVIGLLKESGGEFVFAEEDEMLFTVSYPYEDVTVGGHSLKGYTLVIPEDADPIVADSASSLRDAITKACGIRLPLVFDSEEESENEILIGETAREASKTIEKESLGKYGYEVSESGSKIVIGVSENELAWKKAFEALEKELEKGCLPMERKQIELSNEPVLSSFFFTDIHNNFAMLEPTNDTGDYVIRKNVDAMIDHLLATEGKVDVVQVGGDLMSDYHEWYKSGCWPYAYFVEYRQRLVDTFNRLAKDGKVLYTAGNHDYAQGELATDGPGLNGSYNSFDFYFGDVGMRQGIGELAQEDMFVKLGEKTGEKYLLAYYYEVNGIGFAGLSPDHDKIWAKQGEGFDAASLEWLDKKLDEVDPHGNKVIFVSCHYNLDLRLEIEASGRNVYANESRVVRDALQPIFRGHKNLYHLFGHYEIWFSDSTARYMSHHNQSGKVIDVTGKETESTQVVAYADRDFTSVYGGTFRPTGGYSDWFEKDSVTGYAGLSKYGHKHHTTGTPRVGQGLYIEVYEDRIEFTMKNIGDAEGFATTDLITPYTVWLYE
;
A
#
# COMPACT_ATOMS: atom_id res chain seq x y z
N MET A 1 -3.60 11.39 57.54
CA MET A 1 -3.10 10.78 56.28
C MET A 1 -2.08 11.68 55.56
N ASN A 2 -2.31 13.00 55.46
CA ASN A 2 -1.36 13.94 54.81
C ASN A 2 -0.01 14.18 55.52
N LEU A 3 0.12 13.89 56.82
CA LEU A 3 1.39 14.05 57.54
C LEU A 3 2.35 12.86 57.35
N PHE A 4 1.82 11.68 57.00
CA PHE A 4 2.59 10.43 56.86
C PHE A 4 3.25 10.29 55.48
N PHE A 5 2.67 10.93 54.45
CA PHE A 5 3.25 10.97 53.09
C PHE A 5 4.36 12.02 52.94
N LYS A 6 4.34 13.11 53.72
CA LYS A 6 5.39 14.14 53.70
C LYS A 6 6.71 13.64 54.32
N THR A 7 6.64 12.82 55.38
CA THR A 7 7.83 12.23 56.02
C THR A 7 8.43 11.06 55.24
N LEU A 8 7.63 10.34 54.43
CA LEU A 8 8.13 9.26 53.58
C LEU A 8 8.88 9.76 52.33
N ARG A 9 8.48 10.92 51.77
CA ARG A 9 9.19 11.58 50.65
C ARG A 9 10.57 12.14 51.07
N ALA A 10 10.68 12.69 52.28
CA ALA A 10 11.95 13.16 52.82
C ALA A 10 12.94 12.01 53.13
N ALA A 11 12.43 10.84 53.52
CA ALA A 11 13.26 9.65 53.80
C ALA A 11 13.76 8.95 52.53
N LEU A 12 12.99 8.98 51.43
CA LEU A 12 13.44 8.43 50.13
C LEU A 12 14.48 9.33 49.45
N ALA A 13 14.33 10.66 49.53
CA ALA A 13 15.31 11.61 48.99
C ALA A 13 16.67 11.52 49.72
N ALA A 14 16.66 11.28 51.04
CA ALA A 14 17.87 11.10 51.83
C ALA A 14 18.58 9.75 51.58
N MET A 15 17.86 8.71 51.13
CA MET A 15 18.48 7.42 50.78
C MET A 15 19.06 7.39 49.36
N LEU A 16 18.52 8.16 48.41
CA LEU A 16 19.11 8.30 47.06
C LEU A 16 20.36 9.20 47.04
N LEU A 17 20.47 10.16 47.96
CA LEU A 17 21.69 10.98 48.08
C LEU A 17 22.89 10.25 48.71
N LEU A 18 22.70 9.09 49.34
CA LEU A 18 23.81 8.34 49.97
C LEU A 18 24.54 7.36 49.02
N SER A 19 24.07 7.17 47.78
CA SER A 19 24.71 6.24 46.82
C SER A 19 25.60 6.90 45.76
N VAL A 20 25.79 8.23 45.77
CA VAL A 20 26.56 8.96 44.72
C VAL A 20 27.92 9.51 45.21
N LEU A 21 28.29 9.33 46.48
CA LEU A 21 29.60 9.80 46.97
C LEU A 21 30.68 8.72 46.95
N ALA A 22 31.09 8.32 45.74
CA ALA A 22 32.44 7.82 45.48
C ALA A 22 32.75 7.87 43.98
N VAL A 23 33.38 8.96 43.51
CA VAL A 23 34.57 8.97 42.62
C VAL A 23 34.71 10.36 41.94
N CYS A 24 35.93 10.90 42.09
CA CYS A 24 36.58 12.00 41.37
C CYS A 24 36.08 13.44 41.56
N GLY A 25 37.05 14.27 41.96
CA GLY A 25 36.89 15.70 42.19
C GLY A 25 36.91 16.53 40.92
N CYS A 26 36.07 17.57 40.93
CA CYS A 26 36.21 18.80 40.20
C CYS A 26 35.65 19.92 41.09
N SER A 27 36.15 21.14 40.90
CA SER A 27 35.84 22.34 41.68
C SER A 27 34.35 22.45 42.00
N ALA A 28 34.01 22.46 43.30
CA ALA A 28 32.65 22.75 43.74
C ALA A 28 32.37 24.23 43.47
N ASP A 29 31.61 24.51 42.41
CA ASP A 29 30.95 25.80 42.24
C ASP A 29 30.08 26.06 43.48
N LYS A 30 30.14 27.31 43.96
CA LYS A 30 29.26 27.73 45.04
C LYS A 30 27.82 27.61 44.51
N PRO A 31 26.86 27.12 45.31
CA PRO A 31 25.47 27.13 44.91
C PRO A 31 25.05 28.56 44.59
N ASP A 32 24.36 28.72 43.46
CA ASP A 32 23.77 30.00 43.08
C ASP A 32 22.84 30.50 44.21
N PRO A 33 22.71 31.83 44.37
CA PRO A 33 21.75 32.38 45.32
C PRO A 33 20.33 31.87 44.99
N PRO A 34 19.49 31.62 46.01
CA PRO A 34 18.12 31.14 45.80
C PRO A 34 17.35 32.05 44.84
N LYS A 35 16.58 31.47 43.92
CA LYS A 35 15.79 32.25 42.96
C LYS A 35 14.57 32.87 43.66
N GLU A 36 14.21 34.10 43.31
CA GLU A 36 13.00 34.71 43.86
C GLU A 36 11.74 34.06 43.23
N PRO A 37 10.75 33.64 44.02
CA PRO A 37 9.50 33.08 43.49
C PRO A 37 8.73 34.08 42.61
N LEU A 38 8.18 33.59 41.51
CA LEU A 38 7.39 34.38 40.58
C LEU A 38 5.92 34.39 41.02
N THR A 39 5.44 35.54 41.48
CA THR A 39 4.00 35.73 41.73
C THR A 39 3.29 36.02 40.41
N ILE A 40 2.82 34.97 39.74
CA ILE A 40 2.20 35.04 38.41
C ILE A 40 0.76 35.53 38.49
N LEU A 41 -0.02 34.97 39.43
CA LEU A 41 -1.37 35.43 39.76
C LEU A 41 -1.44 35.87 41.22
N SER A 42 -1.98 37.06 41.46
CA SER A 42 -2.30 37.53 42.81
C SER A 42 -3.62 38.29 42.79
N ALA A 43 -4.50 38.01 43.76
CA ALA A 43 -5.82 38.65 43.88
C ALA A 43 -6.68 38.59 42.59
N GLY A 44 -6.53 37.54 41.78
CA GLY A 44 -7.27 37.39 40.51
C GLY A 44 -6.74 38.20 39.33
N GLU A 45 -5.53 38.77 39.43
CA GLU A 45 -4.90 39.47 38.29
C GLU A 45 -3.61 38.75 37.85
N CYS A 46 -3.45 38.59 36.53
CA CYS A 46 -2.21 38.10 35.92
C CYS A 46 -1.34 39.28 35.50
N ARG A 47 -0.11 39.34 36.03
CA ARG A 47 0.87 40.39 35.66
C ARG A 47 1.76 40.00 34.47
N TYR A 48 1.68 38.74 34.02
CA TYR A 48 2.57 38.17 33.03
C TYR A 48 1.93 38.16 31.65
N THR A 49 2.75 38.42 30.62
CA THR A 49 2.38 38.20 29.22
C THR A 49 2.91 36.84 28.76
N VAL A 50 2.06 36.03 28.11
CA VAL A 50 2.52 34.80 27.47
C VAL A 50 3.17 35.17 26.12
N ILE A 51 4.42 34.75 25.92
CA ILE A 51 5.20 35.00 24.71
C ILE A 51 5.47 33.66 24.02
N ARG A 52 5.24 33.61 22.70
CA ARG A 52 5.61 32.47 21.84
C ARG A 52 6.56 32.92 20.71
N PRO A 53 7.25 32.01 20.02
CA PRO A 53 8.01 32.35 18.81
C PRO A 53 7.08 32.89 17.73
N GLU A 54 7.50 33.90 16.97
CA GLU A 54 6.75 34.46 15.83
C GLU A 54 6.49 33.39 14.78
N ALA A 55 7.54 32.65 14.39
CA ALA A 55 7.51 31.58 13.39
C ALA A 55 7.17 30.19 13.99
N ALA A 56 6.20 30.14 14.91
CA ALA A 56 5.81 28.91 15.60
C ALA A 56 4.86 28.01 14.79
N GLY A 57 5.02 26.69 14.91
CA GLY A 57 4.09 25.66 14.43
C GLY A 57 2.72 25.73 15.11
N LYS A 58 1.72 25.00 14.56
CA LYS A 58 0.32 25.08 15.04
C LYS A 58 0.21 24.55 16.47
N GLU A 59 1.01 23.56 16.81
CA GLU A 59 1.05 22.82 18.06
C GLU A 59 1.63 23.71 19.17
N VAL A 60 2.74 24.40 18.90
CA VAL A 60 3.31 25.43 19.79
C VAL A 60 2.31 26.57 20.04
N VAL A 61 1.65 27.05 18.98
CA VAL A 61 0.60 28.08 19.09
C VAL A 61 -0.57 27.58 19.94
N SER A 62 -0.96 26.32 19.79
CA SER A 62 -2.02 25.68 20.57
C SER A 62 -1.64 25.60 22.06
N ALA A 63 -0.43 25.14 22.37
CA ALA A 63 0.08 25.04 23.73
C ALA A 63 0.11 26.41 24.44
N ALA A 64 0.64 27.45 23.77
CA ALA A 64 0.65 28.81 24.31
C ALA A 64 -0.78 29.36 24.55
N ARG A 65 -1.73 29.04 23.66
CA ARG A 65 -3.15 29.40 23.83
C ARG A 65 -3.79 28.66 25.00
N ALA A 66 -3.50 27.38 25.17
CA ALA A 66 -4.01 26.57 26.28
C ALA A 66 -3.55 27.13 27.62
N LEU A 67 -2.27 27.50 27.74
CA LEU A 67 -1.74 28.15 28.94
C LEU A 67 -2.42 29.49 29.21
N LYS A 68 -2.52 30.35 28.18
CA LYS A 68 -3.20 31.64 28.27
C LYS A 68 -4.67 31.49 28.70
N GLN A 69 -5.37 30.48 28.17
CA GLN A 69 -6.75 30.18 28.56
C GLN A 69 -6.83 29.74 30.01
N ALA A 70 -5.97 28.82 30.45
CA ALA A 70 -5.95 28.35 31.84
C ALA A 70 -5.69 29.50 32.82
N LEU A 71 -4.76 30.41 32.50
CA LEU A 71 -4.49 31.61 33.30
C LEU A 71 -5.71 32.55 33.35
N ALA A 72 -6.42 32.72 32.23
CA ALA A 72 -7.63 33.55 32.18
C ALA A 72 -8.78 32.95 32.99
N GLU A 73 -8.96 31.63 32.94
CA GLU A 73 -9.99 30.91 33.69
C GLU A 73 -9.77 31.00 35.21
N VAL A 74 -8.52 30.92 35.67
CA VAL A 74 -8.19 30.98 37.10
C VAL A 74 -8.17 32.42 37.64
N SER A 75 -7.68 33.38 36.87
CA SER A 75 -7.65 34.79 37.27
C SER A 75 -9.03 35.47 37.15
N GLY A 76 -9.86 35.05 36.20
CA GLY A 76 -11.08 35.77 35.81
C GLY A 76 -10.81 37.05 35.00
N GLY A 77 -9.54 37.33 34.67
CA GLY A 77 -9.09 38.48 33.91
C GLY A 77 -8.57 38.14 32.51
N ALA A 78 -8.34 39.16 31.69
CA ALA A 78 -7.74 39.00 30.37
C ALA A 78 -6.22 38.80 30.50
N VAL A 79 -5.70 37.74 29.89
CA VAL A 79 -4.26 37.45 29.80
C VAL A 79 -3.79 37.68 28.37
N GLU A 80 -2.71 38.42 28.18
CA GLU A 80 -2.15 38.70 26.87
C GLU A 80 -1.30 37.52 26.35
N LEU A 81 -1.45 37.23 25.06
CA LEU A 81 -0.59 36.31 24.30
C LEU A 81 -0.02 37.09 23.12
N LYS A 82 1.31 37.21 23.08
CA LYS A 82 2.05 37.87 21.99
C LYS A 82 3.07 36.91 21.39
N SER A 83 3.54 37.26 20.21
CA SER A 83 4.75 36.69 19.66
C SER A 83 5.99 37.47 20.10
N ASP A 84 7.16 36.90 19.86
CA ASP A 84 8.46 37.49 20.17
C ASP A 84 8.99 38.45 19.10
N ALA A 85 8.17 38.87 18.13
CA ALA A 85 8.57 39.81 17.09
C ALA A 85 8.97 41.19 17.68
N LEU A 86 10.22 41.61 17.41
CA LEU A 86 10.77 42.89 17.86
C LEU A 86 10.55 44.00 16.81
N TYR A 87 9.54 44.84 16.99
CA TYR A 87 9.35 46.03 16.15
C TYR A 87 10.03 47.27 16.76
N GLY A 88 11.33 47.46 16.48
CA GLY A 88 11.99 48.76 16.60
C GLY A 88 12.49 49.22 17.99
N ALA A 89 12.60 48.37 19.00
CA ALA A 89 13.28 48.67 20.27
C ALA A 89 13.90 47.42 20.92
N ALA A 90 14.73 47.64 21.95
CA ALA A 90 15.42 46.63 22.75
C ALA A 90 14.49 45.52 23.27
N GLN A 91 15.07 44.36 23.60
CA GLN A 91 14.39 43.22 24.23
C GLN A 91 13.49 43.72 25.37
N PRO A 92 12.17 43.45 25.36
CA PRO A 92 11.26 43.86 26.41
C PRO A 92 11.76 43.37 27.78
N GLU A 93 12.00 44.30 28.70
CA GLU A 93 12.22 44.04 30.12
C GLU A 93 10.86 43.88 30.81
N GLY A 94 10.66 42.82 31.62
CA GLY A 94 9.46 42.63 32.43
C GLY A 94 9.01 41.18 32.63
N TYR A 95 7.78 41.04 33.16
CA TYR A 95 7.14 39.76 33.53
C TYR A 95 6.59 39.01 32.33
N GLU A 96 7.32 37.98 31.89
CA GLU A 96 6.96 37.16 30.73
C GLU A 96 6.92 35.67 31.07
N ILE A 97 5.97 34.95 30.45
CA ILE A 97 5.99 33.49 30.38
C ILE A 97 6.39 33.11 28.96
N LEU A 98 7.62 32.64 28.79
CA LEU A 98 8.18 32.26 27.50
C LEU A 98 7.79 30.81 27.20
N VAL A 99 7.00 30.59 26.15
CA VAL A 99 6.52 29.25 25.75
C VAL A 99 7.15 28.86 24.42
N GLY A 100 8.07 27.90 24.47
CA GLY A 100 8.83 27.41 23.32
C GLY A 100 10.09 28.22 23.02
N GLN A 101 10.64 27.99 21.83
CA GLN A 101 11.94 28.50 21.38
C GLN A 101 11.87 29.97 20.95
N THR A 102 11.58 30.87 21.90
CA THR A 102 11.51 32.31 21.61
C THR A 102 12.91 32.88 21.36
N ASN A 103 12.99 34.05 20.71
CA ASN A 103 14.22 34.79 20.48
C ASN A 103 14.82 35.45 21.76
N ARG A 104 14.33 35.07 22.95
CA ARG A 104 14.84 35.53 24.24
C ARG A 104 16.04 34.71 24.66
N ALA A 105 17.05 35.37 25.23
CA ALA A 105 18.28 34.71 25.68
C ALA A 105 17.99 33.61 26.71
N GLU A 106 16.96 33.78 27.54
CA GLU A 106 16.52 32.80 28.53
C GLU A 106 15.93 31.54 27.86
N SER A 107 15.13 31.68 26.81
CA SER A 107 14.64 30.54 26.01
C SER A 107 15.78 29.81 25.31
N VAL A 108 16.73 30.56 24.72
CA VAL A 108 17.89 29.96 24.03
C VAL A 108 18.75 29.16 25.00
N LYS A 109 19.13 29.76 26.14
CA LYS A 109 19.92 29.10 27.19
C LYS A 109 19.22 27.84 27.73
N ALA A 110 17.90 27.85 27.85
CA ALA A 110 17.13 26.72 28.35
C ALA A 110 17.21 25.47 27.45
N LEU A 111 17.65 25.59 26.19
CA LEU A 111 17.79 24.46 25.26
C LEU A 111 19.17 23.79 25.31
N ASP A 112 20.20 24.46 25.85
CA ASP A 112 21.60 24.02 25.78
C ASP A 112 21.84 22.61 26.36
N SER A 113 20.99 22.18 27.29
CA SER A 113 21.09 20.88 27.96
C SER A 113 19.96 19.90 27.61
N LEU A 114 19.06 20.23 26.69
CA LEU A 114 17.90 19.40 26.37
C LEU A 114 18.14 18.50 25.16
N ARG A 115 17.80 17.22 25.31
CA ARG A 115 17.56 16.32 24.18
C ARG A 115 16.17 16.55 23.60
N TYR A 116 15.89 15.91 22.47
CA TYR A 116 14.76 16.25 21.61
C TYR A 116 13.39 16.31 22.30
N ASP A 117 13.01 15.29 23.07
CA ASP A 117 11.75 15.26 23.82
C ASP A 117 11.90 15.64 25.31
N ASP A 118 13.08 16.10 25.73
CA ASP A 118 13.25 16.67 27.06
C ASP A 118 12.51 18.00 27.14
N TYR A 119 12.08 18.38 28.34
CA TYR A 119 11.51 19.70 28.57
C TYR A 119 11.97 20.31 29.88
N ILE A 120 11.92 21.63 29.93
CA ILE A 120 12.26 22.43 31.09
C ILE A 120 11.17 23.45 31.40
N VAL A 121 10.89 23.61 32.69
CA VAL A 121 10.12 24.69 33.27
C VAL A 121 10.98 25.33 34.35
N SER A 122 11.43 26.57 34.15
CA SER A 122 12.36 27.23 35.07
C SER A 122 12.12 28.72 35.23
N ILE A 123 12.58 29.27 36.35
CA ILE A 123 12.65 30.70 36.63
C ILE A 123 13.99 31.23 36.10
N GLU A 124 13.94 32.23 35.24
CA GLU A 124 15.12 32.97 34.77
C GLU A 124 14.88 34.48 34.98
N GLY A 125 15.39 35.01 36.10
CA GLY A 125 15.11 36.39 36.51
C GLY A 125 13.64 36.59 36.86
N GLU A 126 12.96 37.52 36.19
CA GLU A 126 11.52 37.80 36.35
C GLU A 126 10.64 37.02 35.35
N LYS A 127 11.18 35.99 34.69
CA LYS A 127 10.50 35.24 33.62
C LYS A 127 10.34 33.78 33.98
N LEU A 128 9.19 33.21 33.59
CA LEU A 128 8.97 31.77 33.58
C LEU A 128 9.28 31.24 32.17
N VAL A 129 10.23 30.32 32.07
CA VAL A 129 10.61 29.67 30.81
C VAL A 129 9.98 28.28 30.77
N ILE A 130 9.21 27.99 29.73
CA ILE A 130 8.62 26.68 29.43
C ILE A 130 9.12 26.29 28.05
N ASN A 131 10.06 25.35 27.97
CA ASN A 131 10.76 25.08 26.72
C ASN A 131 11.04 23.60 26.48
N SER A 132 11.18 23.23 25.21
CA SER A 132 11.54 21.89 24.73
C SER A 132 12.06 22.00 23.28
N GLN A 133 12.86 21.01 22.88
CA GLN A 133 13.31 20.86 21.50
C GLN A 133 12.18 20.32 20.59
N SER A 134 11.19 19.61 21.14
CA SER A 134 10.05 19.07 20.39
C SER A 134 8.72 19.69 20.79
N GLU A 135 7.75 19.66 19.88
CA GLU A 135 6.39 20.14 20.15
C GLU A 135 5.68 19.26 21.19
N HIS A 136 5.97 17.96 21.20
CA HIS A 136 5.43 17.01 22.19
C HIS A 136 5.94 17.32 23.60
N GLY A 137 7.26 17.46 23.78
CA GLY A 137 7.85 17.83 25.07
C GLY A 137 7.36 19.18 25.56
N LEU A 138 7.20 20.16 24.66
CA LEU A 138 6.65 21.47 25.02
C LEU A 138 5.19 21.39 25.50
N ALA A 139 4.36 20.59 24.84
CA ALA A 139 2.98 20.39 25.24
C ALA A 139 2.88 19.79 26.65
N GLU A 140 3.71 18.80 26.97
CA GLU A 140 3.78 18.20 28.31
C GLU A 140 4.27 19.20 29.37
N ALA A 141 5.27 20.02 29.04
CA ALA A 141 5.76 21.09 29.92
C ALA A 141 4.66 22.13 30.24
N VAL A 142 3.89 22.53 29.21
CA VAL A 142 2.74 23.43 29.40
C VAL A 142 1.65 22.76 30.24
N ASN A 143 1.34 21.49 30.00
CA ASN A 143 0.36 20.74 30.78
C ASN A 143 0.76 20.63 32.25
N TYR A 144 2.06 20.45 32.54
CA TYR A 144 2.59 20.48 33.91
C TYR A 144 2.28 21.80 34.61
N VAL A 145 2.59 22.94 33.98
CA VAL A 145 2.31 24.27 34.54
C VAL A 145 0.80 24.52 34.71
N ILE A 146 -0.02 24.10 33.74
CA ILE A 146 -1.49 24.18 33.85
C ILE A 146 -2.01 23.33 35.02
N GLY A 147 -1.39 22.19 35.29
CA GLY A 147 -1.69 21.35 36.45
C GLY A 147 -1.47 22.09 37.77
N LEU A 148 -0.27 22.66 37.95
CA LEU A 148 0.06 23.47 39.13
C LEU A 148 -0.90 24.65 39.30
N LEU A 149 -1.19 25.34 38.20
CA LEU A 149 -2.11 26.47 38.18
C LEU A 149 -3.53 26.07 38.65
N LYS A 150 -4.05 24.92 38.24
CA LYS A 150 -5.38 24.44 38.67
C LYS A 150 -5.45 24.09 40.15
N GLU A 151 -4.33 23.68 40.75
CA GLU A 151 -4.24 23.40 42.19
C GLU A 151 -4.13 24.67 43.06
N SER A 152 -3.76 25.80 42.44
CA SER A 152 -3.42 27.06 43.12
C SER A 152 -4.62 27.83 43.71
N GLY A 153 -5.84 27.58 43.24
CA GLY A 153 -7.07 28.14 43.82
C GLY A 153 -7.24 29.67 43.68
N GLY A 154 -6.56 30.31 42.73
CA GLY A 154 -6.71 31.75 42.40
C GLY A 154 -5.51 32.63 42.77
N GLU A 155 -4.54 32.10 43.52
CA GLU A 155 -3.22 32.69 43.72
C GLU A 155 -2.17 31.72 43.21
N PHE A 156 -1.39 32.12 42.20
CA PHE A 156 -0.38 31.26 41.58
C PHE A 156 1.00 31.89 41.76
N VAL A 157 1.77 31.31 42.69
CA VAL A 157 3.18 31.61 42.91
C VAL A 157 3.97 30.40 42.44
N PHE A 158 4.86 30.61 41.47
CA PHE A 158 5.76 29.58 40.97
C PHE A 158 7.11 29.77 41.65
N ALA A 159 7.56 28.78 42.42
CA ALA A 159 8.78 28.83 43.21
C ALA A 159 9.85 27.88 42.66
N GLU A 160 11.06 27.94 43.22
CA GLU A 160 12.19 27.10 42.80
C GLU A 160 11.87 25.60 42.93
N GLU A 161 11.06 25.20 43.92
CA GLU A 161 10.59 23.82 44.08
C GLU A 161 9.59 23.34 43.01
N ASP A 162 9.02 24.25 42.22
CA ASP A 162 8.11 23.95 41.11
C ASP A 162 8.86 23.86 39.77
N GLU A 163 10.15 24.21 39.72
CA GLU A 163 10.97 24.00 38.52
C GLU A 163 11.02 22.51 38.16
N MET A 164 10.93 22.23 36.87
CA MET A 164 10.92 20.88 36.33
C MET A 164 11.91 20.76 35.19
N LEU A 165 12.89 19.88 35.34
CA LEU A 165 13.65 19.34 34.22
C LEU A 165 13.20 17.88 34.03
N PHE A 166 12.50 17.63 32.93
CA PHE A 166 12.10 16.28 32.55
C PHE A 166 12.99 15.78 31.42
N THR A 167 13.69 14.68 31.68
CA THR A 167 14.58 14.03 30.72
C THR A 167 13.97 12.72 30.25
N VAL A 168 13.86 12.54 28.94
CA VAL A 168 13.47 11.28 28.32
C VAL A 168 14.66 10.31 28.32
N SER A 169 14.39 9.02 28.54
CA SER A 169 15.40 7.97 28.37
C SER A 169 15.47 7.58 26.90
N TYR A 170 16.64 7.75 26.29
CA TYR A 170 16.93 7.27 24.94
C TYR A 170 17.71 5.95 25.01
N PRO A 171 17.65 5.10 23.97
CA PRO A 171 18.43 3.86 23.92
C PRO A 171 19.94 4.10 24.06
N TYR A 172 20.45 5.20 23.50
CA TYR A 172 21.88 5.52 23.48
C TYR A 172 22.15 6.97 23.88
N GLU A 173 23.27 7.20 24.56
CA GLU A 173 23.76 8.54 24.90
C GLU A 173 24.35 9.29 23.70
N ASP A 174 24.76 8.53 22.70
CA ASP A 174 25.34 8.96 21.44
C ASP A 174 25.19 7.87 20.38
N VAL A 175 25.11 8.26 19.11
CA VAL A 175 25.17 7.35 17.96
C VAL A 175 26.47 7.63 17.23
N THR A 176 27.13 6.57 16.77
CA THR A 176 28.42 6.68 16.08
C THR A 176 28.38 6.13 14.66
N VAL A 177 29.29 6.62 13.81
CA VAL A 177 29.58 6.07 12.48
C VAL A 177 31.07 5.81 12.37
N GLY A 178 31.47 4.57 12.06
CA GLY A 178 32.89 4.19 12.11
C GLY A 178 33.57 4.47 13.47
N GLY A 179 32.80 4.59 14.56
CA GLY A 179 33.28 4.98 15.89
C GLY A 179 33.34 6.48 16.17
N HIS A 180 32.98 7.33 15.21
CA HIS A 180 32.89 8.79 15.36
C HIS A 180 31.49 9.22 15.79
N SER A 181 31.39 10.11 16.77
CA SER A 181 30.11 10.69 17.21
C SER A 181 29.42 11.43 16.07
N LEU A 182 28.10 11.24 15.94
CA LEU A 182 27.27 12.03 15.00
C LEU A 182 26.86 13.39 15.56
N LYS A 183 27.25 13.73 16.81
CA LYS A 183 26.95 15.05 17.38
C LYS A 183 27.56 16.17 16.54
N GLY A 184 26.74 17.16 16.19
CA GLY A 184 27.17 18.31 15.40
C GLY A 184 27.25 18.07 13.89
N TYR A 185 26.84 16.89 13.40
CA TYR A 185 26.67 16.66 11.98
C TYR A 185 25.39 17.31 11.44
N THR A 186 25.43 17.67 10.16
CA THR A 186 24.27 18.12 9.38
C THR A 186 23.99 17.11 8.27
N LEU A 187 22.74 16.69 8.10
CA LEU A 187 22.29 15.92 6.94
C LEU A 187 22.14 16.87 5.74
N VAL A 188 22.73 16.50 4.61
CA VAL A 188 22.70 17.30 3.38
C VAL A 188 22.19 16.44 2.23
N ILE A 189 21.18 16.93 1.52
CA ILE A 189 20.62 16.33 0.30
C ILE A 189 20.75 17.31 -0.88
N PRO A 190 20.69 16.83 -2.13
CA PRO A 190 20.68 17.70 -3.31
C PRO A 190 19.53 18.71 -3.31
N GLU A 191 19.74 19.94 -3.77
CA GLU A 191 18.67 20.95 -3.94
C GLU A 191 17.52 20.44 -4.84
N ASP A 192 17.86 19.64 -5.86
CA ASP A 192 16.92 18.99 -6.78
C ASP A 192 16.66 17.51 -6.45
N ALA A 193 16.81 17.12 -5.17
CA ALA A 193 16.60 15.75 -4.73
C ALA A 193 15.22 15.21 -5.11
N ASP A 194 15.21 13.97 -5.60
CA ASP A 194 13.97 13.21 -5.75
C ASP A 194 13.25 13.10 -4.39
N PRO A 195 11.90 13.19 -4.34
CA PRO A 195 11.15 13.01 -3.10
C PRO A 195 11.58 11.79 -2.27
N ILE A 196 11.93 10.66 -2.90
CA ILE A 196 12.36 9.46 -2.16
C ILE A 196 13.64 9.70 -1.34
N VAL A 197 14.56 10.53 -1.85
CA VAL A 197 15.82 10.88 -1.17
C VAL A 197 15.53 11.78 0.02
N ALA A 198 14.65 12.77 -0.15
CA ALA A 198 14.24 13.67 0.92
C ALA A 198 13.51 12.91 2.05
N ASP A 199 12.58 12.03 1.71
CA ASP A 199 11.84 11.19 2.66
C ASP A 199 12.75 10.20 3.38
N SER A 200 13.69 9.57 2.65
CA SER A 200 14.71 8.70 3.22
C SER A 200 15.60 9.45 4.21
N ALA A 201 16.08 10.65 3.85
CA ALA A 201 16.90 11.48 4.73
C ALA A 201 16.15 11.93 5.99
N SER A 202 14.86 12.28 5.86
CA SER A 202 14.03 12.61 7.01
C SER A 202 13.81 11.39 7.92
N SER A 203 13.58 10.21 7.35
CA SER A 203 13.38 8.97 8.11
C SER A 203 14.64 8.59 8.89
N LEU A 204 15.82 8.69 8.25
CA LEU A 204 17.11 8.51 8.93
C LEU A 204 17.31 9.51 10.07
N ARG A 205 16.97 10.79 9.87
CA ARG A 205 17.04 11.82 10.94
C ARG A 205 16.16 11.44 12.12
N ASP A 206 14.95 10.99 11.86
CA ASP A 206 13.98 10.62 12.89
C ASP A 206 14.45 9.37 13.64
N ALA A 207 15.04 8.39 12.94
CA ALA A 207 15.66 7.22 13.55
C ALA A 207 16.87 7.59 14.44
N ILE A 208 17.74 8.50 14.00
CA ILE A 208 18.85 9.02 14.82
C ILE A 208 18.28 9.73 16.07
N THR A 209 17.27 10.57 15.87
CA THR A 209 16.60 11.30 16.96
C THR A 209 16.00 10.34 17.98
N LYS A 210 15.35 9.27 17.54
CA LYS A 210 14.79 8.23 18.40
C LYS A 210 15.87 7.44 19.15
N ALA A 211 17.01 7.20 18.50
CA ALA A 211 18.10 6.42 19.07
C ALA A 211 18.87 7.17 20.19
N CYS A 212 19.11 8.48 20.04
CA CYS A 212 19.94 9.24 20.99
C CYS A 212 19.39 10.61 21.45
N GLY A 213 18.20 10.99 21.01
CA GLY A 213 17.58 12.25 21.37
C GLY A 213 18.21 13.47 20.71
N ILE A 214 19.02 13.28 19.67
CA ILE A 214 19.66 14.37 18.93
C ILE A 214 19.03 14.48 17.55
N ARG A 215 18.43 15.64 17.28
CA ARG A 215 17.88 15.96 15.96
C ARG A 215 18.92 16.70 15.14
N LEU A 216 19.51 16.01 14.18
CA LEU A 216 20.45 16.63 13.24
C LEU A 216 19.71 17.62 12.32
N PRO A 217 20.31 18.77 11.98
CA PRO A 217 19.80 19.62 10.90
C PRO A 217 19.72 18.82 9.59
N LEU A 218 18.71 19.10 8.77
CA LEU A 218 18.55 18.56 7.43
C LEU A 218 18.39 19.73 6.48
N VAL A 219 19.32 19.89 5.55
CA VAL A 219 19.41 21.04 4.64
C VAL A 219 19.67 20.59 3.20
N PHE A 220 19.45 21.49 2.26
CA PHE A 220 19.89 21.32 0.88
C PHE A 220 21.37 21.70 0.74
N ASP A 221 22.03 21.14 -0.26
CA ASP A 221 23.42 21.45 -0.60
C ASP A 221 23.64 22.87 -1.17
N SER A 222 22.55 23.61 -1.44
CA SER A 222 22.55 25.05 -1.72
C SER A 222 22.95 25.88 -0.50
N GLU A 223 22.82 25.35 0.71
CA GLU A 223 23.27 26.00 1.95
C GLU A 223 24.80 25.98 2.08
N GLU A 224 25.36 26.81 2.97
CA GLU A 224 26.81 26.93 3.17
C GLU A 224 27.42 25.61 3.66
N GLU A 225 28.55 25.21 3.05
CA GLU A 225 29.25 23.97 3.40
C GLU A 225 29.84 24.03 4.81
N SER A 226 29.55 22.99 5.59
CA SER A 226 30.12 22.79 6.92
C SER A 226 31.17 21.67 6.94
N GLU A 227 31.94 21.60 8.03
CA GLU A 227 33.00 20.60 8.19
C GLU A 227 32.42 19.18 8.35
N ASN A 228 31.37 19.02 9.17
CA ASN A 228 30.78 17.73 9.53
C ASN A 228 29.41 17.56 8.86
N GLU A 229 29.38 16.92 7.69
CA GLU A 229 28.16 16.66 6.91
C GLU A 229 27.96 15.17 6.68
N ILE A 230 26.69 14.73 6.69
CA ILE A 230 26.26 13.44 6.15
C ILE A 230 25.61 13.73 4.80
N LEU A 231 26.34 13.47 3.72
CA LEU A 231 25.90 13.68 2.35
C LEU A 231 25.07 12.47 1.91
N ILE A 232 23.81 12.69 1.58
CA ILE A 232 22.89 11.64 1.17
C ILE A 232 22.59 11.83 -0.32
N GLY A 233 23.03 10.87 -1.13
CA GLY A 233 22.94 10.95 -2.59
C GLY A 233 24.05 11.81 -3.20
N GLU A 234 23.85 12.20 -4.46
CA GLU A 234 24.84 12.95 -5.23
C GLU A 234 24.68 14.46 -5.04
N THR A 235 25.22 14.98 -3.94
CA THR A 235 25.20 16.42 -3.64
C THR A 235 26.20 17.22 -4.48
N ALA A 236 26.08 18.55 -4.44
CA ALA A 236 27.03 19.50 -5.01
C ALA A 236 28.42 19.49 -4.33
N ARG A 237 28.58 18.79 -3.21
CA ARG A 237 29.86 18.63 -2.51
C ARG A 237 30.75 17.63 -3.26
N GLU A 238 32.02 17.97 -3.46
CA GLU A 238 32.97 17.04 -4.11
C GLU A 238 33.13 15.72 -3.34
N ALA A 239 32.94 15.75 -2.01
CA ALA A 239 33.02 14.58 -1.16
C ALA A 239 31.95 13.52 -1.50
N SER A 240 30.74 13.88 -1.97
CA SER A 240 29.73 12.86 -2.31
C SER A 240 30.06 12.07 -3.58
N LYS A 241 31.00 12.55 -4.39
CA LYS A 241 31.40 11.92 -5.65
C LYS A 241 32.41 10.77 -5.45
N THR A 242 32.74 10.42 -4.20
CA THR A 242 33.66 9.30 -3.90
C THR A 242 33.04 7.94 -4.15
N ILE A 243 31.70 7.83 -4.13
CA ILE A 243 30.98 6.58 -4.38
C ILE A 243 30.55 6.56 -5.85
N GLU A 244 31.10 5.62 -6.62
CA GLU A 244 30.66 5.33 -8.00
C GLU A 244 29.36 4.50 -7.95
N LYS A 245 28.23 5.11 -8.34
CA LYS A 245 26.88 4.52 -8.25
C LYS A 245 26.77 3.19 -9.01
N GLU A 246 27.36 3.11 -10.20
CA GLU A 246 27.35 1.93 -11.04
C GLU A 246 28.03 0.73 -10.37
N SER A 247 28.94 0.99 -9.43
CA SER A 247 29.65 -0.05 -8.66
C SER A 247 28.81 -0.65 -7.51
N LEU A 248 27.64 -0.09 -7.21
CA LEU A 248 26.73 -0.57 -6.17
C LEU A 248 25.78 -1.68 -6.66
N GLY A 249 25.72 -1.96 -7.97
CA GLY A 249 24.77 -2.94 -8.51
C GLY A 249 23.31 -2.47 -8.38
N LYS A 250 22.33 -3.39 -8.51
CA LYS A 250 20.91 -3.02 -8.60
C LYS A 250 20.33 -2.48 -7.28
N TYR A 251 20.62 -3.17 -6.17
CA TYR A 251 20.13 -2.82 -4.82
C TYR A 251 21.30 -2.66 -3.85
N GLY A 252 22.26 -1.81 -4.16
CA GLY A 252 23.40 -1.57 -3.28
C GLY A 252 23.35 -0.22 -2.59
N TYR A 253 23.98 -0.16 -1.42
CA TYR A 253 24.34 1.09 -0.79
C TYR A 253 25.76 1.05 -0.24
N GLU A 254 26.31 2.23 -0.02
CA GLU A 254 27.57 2.41 0.67
C GLU A 254 27.49 3.60 1.62
N VAL A 255 27.99 3.38 2.84
CA VAL A 255 28.27 4.41 3.83
C VAL A 255 29.79 4.48 4.00
N SER A 256 30.38 5.61 3.63
CA SER A 256 31.83 5.80 3.66
C SER A 256 32.23 7.16 4.22
N GLU A 257 33.46 7.29 4.71
CA GLU A 257 34.04 8.56 5.12
C GLU A 257 34.80 9.22 3.96
N SER A 258 34.67 10.55 3.86
CA SER A 258 35.44 11.40 2.95
C SER A 258 35.92 12.63 3.71
N GLY A 259 37.11 12.56 4.30
CA GLY A 259 37.60 13.59 5.22
C GLY A 259 36.82 13.57 6.53
N SER A 260 36.21 14.69 6.90
CA SER A 260 35.30 14.83 8.07
C SER A 260 33.82 14.57 7.72
N LYS A 261 33.53 14.23 6.46
CA LYS A 261 32.17 14.01 5.97
C LYS A 261 31.87 12.53 5.86
N ILE A 262 30.60 12.17 6.06
CA ILE A 262 30.07 10.84 5.78
C ILE A 262 29.29 10.93 4.48
N VAL A 263 29.40 9.93 3.63
CA VAL A 263 28.71 9.84 2.35
C VAL A 263 27.86 8.58 2.35
N ILE A 264 26.57 8.74 2.04
CA ILE A 264 25.61 7.66 1.84
C ILE A 264 25.23 7.67 0.37
N GLY A 265 25.78 6.72 -0.38
CA GLY A 265 25.44 6.47 -1.78
C GLY A 265 24.52 5.27 -1.89
N VAL A 266 23.50 5.38 -2.73
CA VAL A 266 22.56 4.28 -3.02
C VAL A 266 22.44 4.15 -4.54
N SER A 267 22.18 2.93 -5.02
CA SER A 267 21.83 2.66 -6.42
C SER A 267 20.64 3.54 -6.89
N GLU A 268 20.55 3.79 -8.20
CA GLU A 268 19.62 4.76 -8.83
C GLU A 268 18.14 4.34 -8.83
N ASN A 269 17.71 3.56 -7.86
CA ASN A 269 16.48 2.80 -7.92
C ASN A 269 15.65 3.04 -6.64
N GLU A 270 14.35 3.31 -6.79
CA GLU A 270 13.47 3.69 -5.68
C GLU A 270 13.43 2.61 -4.57
N LEU A 271 13.34 1.33 -4.95
CA LEU A 271 13.37 0.22 -4.02
C LEU A 271 14.73 0.12 -3.30
N ALA A 272 15.83 0.40 -3.99
CA ALA A 272 17.16 0.44 -3.37
C ALA A 272 17.25 1.52 -2.27
N TRP A 273 16.71 2.72 -2.52
CA TRP A 273 16.64 3.80 -1.53
C TRP A 273 15.86 3.37 -0.29
N LYS A 274 14.63 2.89 -0.49
CA LYS A 274 13.78 2.42 0.61
C LYS A 274 14.50 1.35 1.44
N LYS A 275 15.06 0.33 0.79
CA LYS A 275 15.70 -0.80 1.48
C LYS A 275 17.02 -0.42 2.15
N ALA A 276 17.80 0.47 1.56
CA ALA A 276 19.03 0.96 2.16
C ALA A 276 18.72 1.68 3.48
N PHE A 277 17.71 2.55 3.49
CA PHE A 277 17.35 3.29 4.68
C PHE A 277 16.67 2.43 5.75
N GLU A 278 15.81 1.46 5.37
CA GLU A 278 15.33 0.43 6.31
C GLU A 278 16.50 -0.33 6.97
N ALA A 279 17.56 -0.64 6.22
CA ALA A 279 18.74 -1.31 6.75
C ALA A 279 19.53 -0.40 7.70
N LEU A 280 19.75 0.87 7.34
CA LEU A 280 20.46 1.84 8.17
C LEU A 280 19.71 2.15 9.47
N GLU A 281 18.39 2.29 9.41
CA GLU A 281 17.53 2.47 10.59
C GLU A 281 17.64 1.29 11.56
N LYS A 282 17.70 0.07 11.03
CA LYS A 282 17.90 -1.13 11.85
C LYS A 282 19.28 -1.17 12.50
N GLU A 283 20.31 -0.63 11.86
CA GLU A 283 21.63 -0.51 12.49
C GLU A 283 21.64 0.55 13.60
N LEU A 284 20.86 1.62 13.46
CA LEU A 284 20.67 2.62 14.53
C LEU A 284 20.04 2.04 15.80
N GLU A 285 19.24 0.97 15.69
CA GLU A 285 18.75 0.22 16.86
C GLU A 285 19.88 -0.43 17.68
N LYS A 286 21.09 -0.52 17.12
CA LYS A 286 22.32 -1.01 17.78
C LYS A 286 23.22 0.14 18.24
N GLY A 287 22.84 1.39 18.01
CA GLY A 287 23.57 2.60 18.41
C GLY A 287 24.69 3.00 17.46
N CYS A 288 24.73 2.45 16.25
CA CYS A 288 25.74 2.82 15.26
C CYS A 288 25.21 2.79 13.82
N LEU A 289 25.83 3.59 12.97
CA LEU A 289 25.78 3.46 11.52
C LEU A 289 27.09 2.81 11.07
N PRO A 290 27.09 1.55 10.58
CA PRO A 290 28.31 0.95 10.08
C PRO A 290 28.79 1.68 8.82
N MET A 291 30.10 1.88 8.70
CA MET A 291 30.72 2.21 7.42
C MET A 291 30.88 0.91 6.65
N GLU A 292 30.01 0.71 5.66
CA GLU A 292 29.95 -0.51 4.90
C GLU A 292 29.47 -0.25 3.48
N ARG A 293 29.88 -1.13 2.56
CA ARG A 293 29.22 -1.31 1.27
C ARG A 293 28.45 -2.62 1.33
N LYS A 294 27.17 -2.59 0.98
CA LYS A 294 26.30 -3.77 1.07
C LYS A 294 25.42 -3.90 -0.16
N GLN A 295 25.32 -5.13 -0.66
CA GLN A 295 24.26 -5.53 -1.56
C GLN A 295 23.06 -5.97 -0.73
N ILE A 296 21.90 -5.38 -0.99
CA ILE A 296 20.65 -5.76 -0.35
C ILE A 296 20.14 -7.02 -1.05
N GLU A 297 19.96 -8.07 -0.27
CA GLU A 297 19.26 -9.27 -0.70
C GLU A 297 17.76 -9.05 -0.47
N LEU A 298 17.00 -8.96 -1.54
CA LEU A 298 15.55 -8.90 -1.45
C LEU A 298 14.98 -10.26 -1.04
N SER A 299 13.81 -10.22 -0.41
CA SER A 299 13.10 -11.44 -0.03
C SER A 299 12.75 -12.27 -1.27
N ASN A 300 12.97 -13.58 -1.18
CA ASN A 300 12.46 -14.55 -2.15
C ASN A 300 11.08 -15.10 -1.77
N GLU A 301 10.45 -14.54 -0.74
CA GLU A 301 9.06 -14.83 -0.41
C GLU A 301 8.14 -13.85 -1.14
N PRO A 302 7.06 -14.32 -1.78
CA PRO A 302 6.12 -13.44 -2.46
C PRO A 302 5.37 -12.56 -1.46
N VAL A 303 5.16 -11.30 -1.80
CA VAL A 303 4.29 -10.36 -1.06
C VAL A 303 2.82 -10.66 -1.29
N LEU A 304 2.50 -11.30 -2.42
CA LEU A 304 1.16 -11.73 -2.78
C LEU A 304 1.21 -12.94 -3.73
N SER A 305 0.33 -13.89 -3.49
CA SER A 305 0.03 -15.02 -4.39
C SER A 305 -1.40 -14.92 -4.93
N SER A 306 -1.60 -15.21 -6.22
CA SER A 306 -2.92 -15.19 -6.86
C SER A 306 -3.08 -16.31 -7.86
N PHE A 307 -4.33 -16.75 -8.08
CA PHE A 307 -4.66 -17.62 -9.20
C PHE A 307 -5.82 -17.03 -10.00
N PHE A 308 -5.72 -17.08 -11.34
CA PHE A 308 -6.72 -16.56 -12.26
C PHE A 308 -7.41 -17.68 -13.03
N PHE A 309 -8.73 -17.77 -12.89
CA PHE A 309 -9.63 -18.65 -13.62
C PHE A 309 -10.43 -17.84 -14.65
N THR A 310 -10.69 -18.42 -15.83
CA THR A 310 -11.58 -17.85 -16.85
C THR A 310 -12.11 -18.98 -17.75
N ASP A 311 -13.14 -18.71 -18.53
CA ASP A 311 -13.63 -19.59 -19.60
C ASP A 311 -13.97 -20.99 -19.08
N ILE A 312 -14.68 -21.03 -17.96
CA ILE A 312 -15.15 -22.28 -17.35
C ILE A 312 -16.37 -22.80 -18.11
N HIS A 313 -17.24 -21.92 -18.58
CA HIS A 313 -18.33 -22.24 -19.50
C HIS A 313 -19.20 -23.41 -19.01
N ASN A 314 -19.64 -23.42 -17.75
CA ASN A 314 -20.56 -24.44 -17.26
C ASN A 314 -21.84 -24.48 -18.11
N ASN A 315 -22.20 -25.67 -18.59
CA ASN A 315 -23.41 -25.89 -19.39
C ASN A 315 -24.65 -25.95 -18.49
N PHE A 316 -25.81 -25.50 -18.97
CA PHE A 316 -27.07 -25.51 -18.22
C PHE A 316 -27.45 -26.86 -17.59
N ALA A 317 -27.15 -28.00 -18.25
CA ALA A 317 -27.38 -29.33 -17.66
C ALA A 317 -26.56 -29.58 -16.37
N MET A 318 -25.44 -28.87 -16.21
CA MET A 318 -24.62 -28.88 -15.00
C MET A 318 -25.17 -27.91 -13.94
N LEU A 319 -26.01 -26.97 -14.33
CA LEU A 319 -26.51 -25.87 -13.51
C LEU A 319 -27.94 -26.09 -13.01
N GLU A 320 -28.39 -27.34 -12.90
CA GLU A 320 -29.73 -27.68 -12.48
C GLU A 320 -29.72 -28.90 -11.52
N PRO A 321 -30.51 -28.89 -10.44
CA PRO A 321 -30.53 -29.99 -9.47
C PRO A 321 -31.32 -31.20 -9.99
N THR A 322 -32.01 -31.04 -11.12
CA THR A 322 -32.81 -32.09 -11.76
C THR A 322 -32.01 -32.98 -12.69
N ASN A 323 -30.71 -32.74 -12.85
CA ASN A 323 -29.86 -33.57 -13.67
C ASN A 323 -29.68 -34.99 -13.10
N ASP A 324 -29.04 -35.87 -13.85
CA ASP A 324 -28.80 -37.26 -13.45
C ASP A 324 -27.85 -37.43 -12.25
N THR A 325 -27.15 -36.38 -11.82
CA THR A 325 -26.36 -36.37 -10.58
C THR A 325 -27.17 -35.93 -9.35
N GLY A 326 -28.29 -35.22 -9.54
CA GLY A 326 -29.09 -34.66 -8.46
C GLY A 326 -28.46 -33.45 -7.75
N ASP A 327 -27.42 -32.84 -8.32
CA ASP A 327 -26.64 -31.75 -7.71
C ASP A 327 -26.16 -30.73 -8.78
N TYR A 328 -25.75 -29.54 -8.33
CA TYR A 328 -25.11 -28.54 -9.17
C TYR A 328 -23.65 -28.93 -9.39
N VAL A 329 -23.28 -29.08 -10.67
CA VAL A 329 -21.95 -29.55 -11.07
C VAL A 329 -21.13 -28.37 -11.56
N ILE A 330 -20.05 -28.05 -10.85
CA ILE A 330 -18.98 -27.22 -11.39
C ILE A 330 -18.13 -28.11 -12.32
N ARG A 331 -17.51 -27.51 -13.33
CA ARG A 331 -16.67 -28.27 -14.26
C ARG A 331 -15.56 -28.97 -13.47
N LYS A 332 -15.50 -30.30 -13.58
CA LYS A 332 -14.67 -31.14 -12.70
C LYS A 332 -13.18 -30.84 -12.76
N ASN A 333 -12.66 -30.35 -13.88
CA ASN A 333 -11.24 -29.94 -13.97
C ASN A 333 -10.94 -28.65 -13.18
N VAL A 334 -11.93 -27.80 -12.88
CA VAL A 334 -11.77 -26.66 -11.97
C VAL A 334 -11.58 -27.16 -10.54
N ASP A 335 -12.43 -28.07 -10.08
CA ASP A 335 -12.27 -28.70 -8.76
C ASP A 335 -10.92 -29.42 -8.65
N ALA A 336 -10.53 -30.16 -9.70
CA ALA A 336 -9.25 -30.85 -9.75
C ALA A 336 -8.05 -29.89 -9.74
N MET A 337 -8.15 -28.73 -10.40
CA MET A 337 -7.12 -27.69 -10.35
C MET A 337 -7.00 -27.10 -8.95
N ILE A 338 -8.12 -26.77 -8.31
CA ILE A 338 -8.13 -26.27 -6.93
C ILE A 338 -7.49 -27.28 -5.98
N ASP A 339 -7.85 -28.56 -6.07
CA ASP A 339 -7.25 -29.61 -5.25
C ASP A 339 -5.75 -29.77 -5.52
N HIS A 340 -5.33 -29.68 -6.78
CA HIS A 340 -3.93 -29.73 -7.16
C HIS A 340 -3.14 -28.56 -6.57
N LEU A 341 -3.65 -27.33 -6.68
CA LEU A 341 -3.02 -26.13 -6.13
C LEU A 341 -2.96 -26.19 -4.61
N LEU A 342 -4.04 -26.59 -3.93
CA LEU A 342 -4.03 -26.76 -2.48
C LEU A 342 -2.98 -27.78 -2.01
N ALA A 343 -2.70 -28.80 -2.81
CA ALA A 343 -1.70 -29.82 -2.51
C ALA A 343 -0.25 -29.38 -2.83
N THR A 344 -0.06 -28.42 -3.73
CA THR A 344 1.27 -28.03 -4.24
C THR A 344 1.71 -26.65 -3.75
N GLU A 345 0.83 -25.66 -3.83
CA GLU A 345 1.09 -24.25 -3.48
C GLU A 345 0.34 -23.82 -2.20
N GLY A 346 -0.71 -24.55 -1.82
CA GLY A 346 -1.60 -24.17 -0.72
C GLY A 346 -2.67 -23.16 -1.14
N LYS A 347 -3.17 -22.38 -0.17
CA LYS A 347 -4.13 -21.29 -0.44
C LYS A 347 -3.41 -20.05 -0.94
N VAL A 348 -4.01 -19.34 -1.89
CA VAL A 348 -3.50 -18.06 -2.42
C VAL A 348 -4.16 -16.86 -1.74
N ASP A 349 -3.50 -15.71 -1.76
CA ASP A 349 -4.03 -14.50 -1.12
C ASP A 349 -5.29 -13.96 -1.81
N VAL A 350 -5.35 -14.04 -3.14
CA VAL A 350 -6.50 -13.61 -3.95
C VAL A 350 -6.79 -14.62 -5.06
N VAL A 351 -8.04 -15.03 -5.23
CA VAL A 351 -8.49 -15.75 -6.44
C VAL A 351 -9.22 -14.77 -7.34
N GLN A 352 -8.85 -14.73 -8.61
CA GLN A 352 -9.48 -13.90 -9.63
C GLN A 352 -10.27 -14.80 -10.61
N VAL A 353 -11.50 -14.39 -10.93
CA VAL A 353 -12.43 -15.14 -11.77
C VAL A 353 -12.90 -14.24 -12.91
N GLY A 354 -12.26 -14.39 -14.08
CA GLY A 354 -12.29 -13.49 -15.24
C GLY A 354 -13.38 -13.75 -16.27
N GLY A 355 -14.53 -14.27 -15.84
CA GLY A 355 -15.72 -14.34 -16.67
C GLY A 355 -15.89 -15.62 -17.47
N ASP A 356 -17.02 -15.69 -18.16
CA ASP A 356 -17.53 -16.84 -18.89
C ASP A 356 -17.62 -18.09 -18.01
N LEU A 357 -18.29 -17.95 -16.87
CA LEU A 357 -18.51 -19.04 -15.92
C LEU A 357 -19.61 -19.97 -16.39
N MET A 358 -20.56 -19.45 -17.16
CA MET A 358 -21.69 -20.19 -17.71
C MET A 358 -21.71 -20.06 -19.23
N SER A 359 -22.02 -21.13 -19.95
CA SER A 359 -22.17 -21.11 -21.42
C SER A 359 -22.89 -22.36 -21.95
N ASP A 360 -22.81 -22.62 -23.26
CA ASP A 360 -23.32 -23.78 -24.00
C ASP A 360 -24.86 -23.93 -24.02
N TYR A 361 -25.49 -22.99 -24.72
CA TYR A 361 -26.90 -23.00 -25.11
C TYR A 361 -27.28 -24.16 -26.04
N HIS A 362 -28.57 -24.47 -26.13
CA HIS A 362 -29.12 -25.25 -27.24
C HIS A 362 -28.86 -24.59 -28.62
N GLU A 363 -28.78 -23.26 -28.68
CA GLU A 363 -28.45 -22.47 -29.87
C GLU A 363 -27.41 -21.39 -29.51
N TRP A 364 -26.22 -21.43 -30.12
CA TRP A 364 -25.07 -20.59 -29.77
C TRP A 364 -25.31 -19.06 -29.83
N TYR A 365 -26.41 -18.59 -30.42
CA TYR A 365 -26.70 -17.17 -30.66
C TYR A 365 -27.93 -16.65 -29.89
N LYS A 366 -28.48 -17.42 -28.95
CA LYS A 366 -29.66 -17.01 -28.16
C LYS A 366 -29.49 -17.31 -26.67
N SER A 367 -29.94 -16.36 -25.86
CA SER A 367 -30.09 -16.47 -24.41
C SER A 367 -31.04 -17.58 -23.98
N GLY A 368 -30.78 -18.16 -22.81
CA GLY A 368 -31.62 -19.18 -22.18
C GLY A 368 -32.71 -18.57 -21.28
N CYS A 369 -33.67 -19.42 -20.89
CA CYS A 369 -34.58 -19.16 -19.76
C CYS A 369 -34.17 -20.10 -18.62
N TRP A 370 -33.35 -19.61 -17.69
CA TRP A 370 -32.91 -20.37 -16.55
C TRP A 370 -33.66 -19.92 -15.28
N PRO A 371 -34.23 -20.83 -14.47
CA PRO A 371 -34.93 -20.46 -13.25
C PRO A 371 -34.03 -19.69 -12.27
N TYR A 372 -34.55 -18.60 -11.69
CA TYR A 372 -33.78 -17.78 -10.75
C TYR A 372 -33.26 -18.58 -9.54
N ALA A 373 -34.06 -19.52 -9.03
CA ALA A 373 -33.65 -20.36 -7.91
C ALA A 373 -32.41 -21.22 -8.24
N TYR A 374 -32.22 -21.62 -9.50
CA TYR A 374 -31.05 -22.39 -9.91
C TYR A 374 -29.79 -21.52 -9.94
N PHE A 375 -29.93 -20.25 -10.36
CA PHE A 375 -28.82 -19.29 -10.29
C PHE A 375 -28.34 -19.02 -8.87
N VAL A 376 -29.26 -18.81 -7.92
CA VAL A 376 -28.89 -18.54 -6.51
C VAL A 376 -28.05 -19.69 -5.92
N GLU A 377 -28.49 -20.92 -6.12
CA GLU A 377 -27.77 -22.11 -5.62
C GLU A 377 -26.46 -22.36 -6.38
N TYR A 378 -26.44 -22.17 -7.70
CA TYR A 378 -25.21 -22.25 -8.49
C TYR A 378 -24.18 -21.21 -8.05
N ARG A 379 -24.60 -19.96 -7.83
CA ARG A 379 -23.75 -18.89 -7.32
C ARG A 379 -23.12 -19.30 -5.99
N GLN A 380 -23.93 -19.81 -5.06
CA GLN A 380 -23.44 -20.33 -3.78
C GLN A 380 -22.37 -21.40 -4.01
N ARG A 381 -22.64 -22.36 -4.89
CA ARG A 381 -21.70 -23.44 -5.21
C ARG A 381 -20.38 -22.93 -5.79
N LEU A 382 -20.42 -21.96 -6.71
CA LEU A 382 -19.20 -21.35 -7.26
C LEU A 382 -18.39 -20.63 -6.18
N VAL A 383 -19.06 -19.84 -5.34
CA VAL A 383 -18.42 -19.11 -4.25
C VAL A 383 -17.75 -20.08 -3.28
N ASP A 384 -18.44 -21.15 -2.89
CA ASP A 384 -17.87 -22.19 -2.02
C ASP A 384 -16.68 -22.89 -2.67
N THR A 385 -16.76 -23.17 -3.97
CA THR A 385 -15.67 -23.79 -4.74
C THR A 385 -14.40 -22.92 -4.71
N PHE A 386 -14.48 -21.64 -5.10
CA PHE A 386 -13.29 -20.79 -5.15
C PHE A 386 -12.76 -20.36 -3.77
N ASN A 387 -13.64 -20.22 -2.77
CA ASN A 387 -13.25 -19.94 -1.38
C ASN A 387 -12.39 -21.04 -0.76
N ARG A 388 -12.41 -22.27 -1.31
CA ARG A 388 -11.46 -23.32 -0.89
C ARG A 388 -10.03 -22.91 -1.13
N LEU A 389 -9.74 -22.23 -2.25
CA LEU A 389 -8.39 -21.83 -2.66
C LEU A 389 -7.98 -20.47 -2.08
N ALA A 390 -8.91 -19.54 -1.90
CA ALA A 390 -8.61 -18.22 -1.37
C ALA A 390 -8.36 -18.22 0.15
N LYS A 391 -7.34 -17.48 0.59
CA LYS A 391 -7.18 -17.06 1.99
C LYS A 391 -8.29 -16.07 2.33
N ASP A 392 -8.90 -16.26 3.51
CA ASP A 392 -9.96 -15.40 4.05
C ASP A 392 -11.17 -15.16 3.11
N GLY A 393 -11.37 -16.01 2.09
CA GLY A 393 -12.48 -15.87 1.13
C GLY A 393 -12.32 -14.72 0.12
N LYS A 394 -11.09 -14.23 -0.10
CA LYS A 394 -10.81 -13.14 -1.04
C LYS A 394 -10.88 -13.61 -2.50
N VAL A 395 -12.09 -13.61 -3.06
CA VAL A 395 -12.36 -13.96 -4.46
C VAL A 395 -12.97 -12.76 -5.20
N LEU A 396 -12.40 -12.43 -6.36
CA LEU A 396 -12.81 -11.35 -7.24
C LEU A 396 -13.47 -11.91 -8.49
N TYR A 397 -14.60 -11.34 -8.91
CA TYR A 397 -15.38 -11.80 -10.06
C TYR A 397 -15.55 -10.67 -11.07
N THR A 398 -15.26 -10.96 -12.33
CA THR A 398 -15.48 -10.07 -13.47
C THR A 398 -16.29 -10.83 -14.51
N ALA A 399 -17.33 -10.21 -15.09
CA ALA A 399 -18.21 -10.90 -16.02
C ALA A 399 -17.55 -11.05 -17.41
N GLY A 400 -17.85 -12.16 -18.08
CA GLY A 400 -17.64 -12.36 -19.50
C GLY A 400 -18.92 -12.12 -20.30
N ASN A 401 -18.82 -12.27 -21.63
CA ASN A 401 -19.96 -12.02 -22.52
C ASN A 401 -21.07 -13.06 -22.37
N HIS A 402 -20.78 -14.26 -21.87
CA HIS A 402 -21.81 -15.28 -21.67
C HIS A 402 -22.56 -15.12 -20.34
N ASP A 403 -22.00 -14.40 -19.37
CA ASP A 403 -22.49 -14.44 -18.00
C ASP A 403 -23.81 -13.68 -17.79
N TYR A 404 -24.02 -12.57 -18.51
CA TYR A 404 -25.26 -11.79 -18.41
C TYR A 404 -26.43 -12.36 -19.21
N ALA A 405 -26.16 -13.19 -20.21
CA ALA A 405 -27.17 -13.70 -21.14
C ALA A 405 -28.07 -14.80 -20.54
N GLN A 406 -27.84 -15.28 -19.31
CA GLN A 406 -28.51 -16.47 -18.78
C GLN A 406 -29.83 -16.19 -18.06
N GLY A 407 -29.96 -15.02 -17.45
CA GLY A 407 -31.15 -14.62 -16.68
C GLY A 407 -32.20 -13.85 -17.47
N GLU A 408 -31.99 -13.59 -18.77
CA GLU A 408 -32.73 -12.57 -19.53
C GLU A 408 -34.16 -12.96 -19.90
N LEU A 409 -34.43 -14.24 -20.13
CA LEU A 409 -35.74 -14.75 -20.54
C LEU A 409 -36.43 -15.55 -19.43
N ALA A 410 -35.89 -15.54 -18.21
CA ALA A 410 -36.51 -16.15 -17.06
C ALA A 410 -37.91 -15.53 -16.82
N THR A 411 -38.83 -16.31 -16.25
CA THR A 411 -40.20 -15.82 -15.92
C THR A 411 -40.47 -15.81 -14.42
N ASP A 412 -39.53 -16.29 -13.61
CA ASP A 412 -39.64 -16.50 -12.17
C ASP A 412 -38.60 -15.72 -11.35
N GLY A 413 -37.85 -14.81 -11.99
CA GLY A 413 -36.78 -14.03 -11.37
C GLY A 413 -37.08 -12.53 -11.19
N PRO A 414 -36.16 -11.82 -10.50
CA PRO A 414 -36.31 -10.39 -10.19
C PRO A 414 -36.00 -9.43 -11.35
N GLY A 415 -37.06 -8.90 -11.98
CA GLY A 415 -36.97 -7.83 -12.99
C GLY A 415 -38.24 -7.67 -13.83
N LEU A 416 -38.19 -6.90 -14.93
CA LEU A 416 -39.33 -6.80 -15.87
C LEU A 416 -39.51 -8.14 -16.63
N ASN A 417 -40.74 -8.65 -16.72
CA ASN A 417 -41.07 -9.95 -17.34
C ASN A 417 -40.38 -11.20 -16.75
N GLY A 418 -39.80 -11.11 -15.54
CA GLY A 418 -39.23 -12.26 -14.82
C GLY A 418 -37.73 -12.52 -15.04
N SER A 419 -37.01 -11.61 -15.69
CA SER A 419 -35.56 -11.68 -15.93
C SER A 419 -34.73 -11.26 -14.71
N TYR A 420 -33.43 -11.56 -14.62
CA TYR A 420 -32.53 -11.15 -13.52
C TYR A 420 -31.05 -11.03 -13.93
N ASN A 421 -30.22 -10.43 -13.07
CA ASN A 421 -28.76 -10.37 -13.21
C ASN A 421 -28.14 -11.75 -12.90
N SER A 422 -27.78 -12.50 -13.96
CA SER A 422 -27.15 -13.82 -13.83
C SER A 422 -25.65 -13.79 -13.52
N PHE A 423 -25.09 -12.66 -13.10
CA PHE A 423 -23.72 -12.54 -12.61
C PHE A 423 -23.61 -11.65 -11.36
N ASP A 424 -24.63 -11.66 -10.51
CA ASP A 424 -24.58 -10.92 -9.25
C ASP A 424 -23.70 -11.64 -8.19
N PHE A 425 -22.39 -11.36 -8.22
CA PHE A 425 -21.41 -11.81 -7.21
C PHE A 425 -21.06 -10.72 -6.19
N TYR A 426 -21.74 -9.58 -6.19
CA TYR A 426 -21.43 -8.45 -5.31
C TYR A 426 -22.62 -7.99 -4.45
N PHE A 427 -23.77 -7.70 -5.07
CA PHE A 427 -24.95 -7.20 -4.36
C PHE A 427 -25.72 -8.32 -3.65
N GLY A 428 -25.50 -9.55 -4.09
CA GLY A 428 -26.05 -10.77 -3.52
C GLY A 428 -25.70 -11.02 -2.05
N ASP A 429 -26.22 -12.12 -1.53
CA ASP A 429 -25.99 -12.61 -0.17
C ASP A 429 -24.65 -13.34 -0.01
N VAL A 430 -24.00 -13.70 -1.12
CA VAL A 430 -22.66 -14.29 -1.17
C VAL A 430 -21.80 -13.68 -2.28
N GLY A 431 -20.48 -13.83 -2.15
CA GLY A 431 -19.50 -13.39 -3.13
C GLY A 431 -18.56 -12.34 -2.58
N MET A 432 -18.23 -11.35 -3.40
CA MET A 432 -17.17 -10.36 -3.16
C MET A 432 -17.39 -9.55 -1.87
N ARG A 433 -18.61 -9.02 -1.68
CA ARG A 433 -18.91 -8.17 -0.51
C ARG A 433 -18.73 -8.92 0.81
N GLN A 434 -19.08 -10.20 0.87
CA GLN A 434 -18.92 -11.04 2.06
C GLN A 434 -17.51 -11.63 2.20
N GLY A 435 -16.81 -11.83 1.09
CA GLY A 435 -15.47 -12.40 1.04
C GLY A 435 -14.38 -11.35 1.24
N ILE A 436 -14.11 -10.55 0.21
CA ILE A 436 -13.03 -9.55 0.23
C ILE A 436 -13.43 -8.24 0.95
N GLY A 437 -14.73 -7.96 1.04
CA GLY A 437 -15.27 -6.83 1.78
C GLY A 437 -16.08 -5.85 0.94
N GLU A 438 -16.76 -4.92 1.61
CA GLU A 438 -17.55 -3.87 0.98
C GLU A 438 -16.64 -2.84 0.30
N LEU A 439 -17.08 -2.33 -0.86
CA LEU A 439 -16.37 -1.30 -1.60
C LEU A 439 -16.93 0.05 -1.19
N ALA A 440 -16.06 1.05 -1.09
CA ALA A 440 -16.48 2.43 -1.02
C ALA A 440 -17.15 2.83 -2.36
N GLN A 441 -17.99 3.88 -2.33
CA GLN A 441 -18.73 4.29 -3.53
C GLN A 441 -17.78 4.77 -4.64
N GLU A 442 -16.67 5.38 -4.25
CA GLU A 442 -15.59 5.85 -5.12
C GLU A 442 -14.80 4.71 -5.77
N ASP A 443 -14.87 3.49 -5.23
CA ASP A 443 -14.12 2.30 -5.68
C ASP A 443 -14.97 1.31 -6.48
N MET A 444 -16.18 1.72 -6.87
CA MET A 444 -17.05 0.93 -7.73
C MET A 444 -17.74 1.80 -8.80
N PHE A 445 -18.03 1.20 -9.94
CA PHE A 445 -18.97 1.72 -10.92
C PHE A 445 -20.15 0.78 -11.07
N VAL A 446 -21.34 1.31 -10.82
CA VAL A 446 -22.61 0.54 -10.82
C VAL A 446 -23.57 1.12 -11.84
N LYS A 447 -24.15 0.25 -12.67
CA LYS A 447 -25.21 0.60 -13.62
C LYS A 447 -26.49 -0.14 -13.28
N LEU A 448 -27.63 0.51 -13.44
CA LEU A 448 -28.94 -0.15 -13.41
C LEU A 448 -29.26 -0.70 -14.79
N GLY A 449 -29.63 -1.98 -14.89
CA GLY A 449 -30.00 -2.57 -16.17
C GLY A 449 -31.33 -2.08 -16.68
N GLU A 450 -31.39 -1.70 -17.97
CA GLU A 450 -32.61 -1.18 -18.59
C GLU A 450 -33.72 -2.24 -18.63
N LYS A 451 -33.32 -3.52 -18.71
CA LYS A 451 -34.22 -4.66 -18.89
C LYS A 451 -34.61 -5.30 -17.56
N THR A 452 -33.64 -5.54 -16.68
CA THR A 452 -33.88 -6.20 -15.39
C THR A 452 -34.29 -5.19 -14.31
N GLY A 453 -33.84 -3.94 -14.38
CA GLY A 453 -33.98 -2.97 -13.30
C GLY A 453 -33.05 -3.24 -12.10
N GLU A 454 -32.13 -4.19 -12.22
CA GLU A 454 -31.19 -4.58 -11.17
C GLU A 454 -29.86 -3.84 -11.27
N LYS A 455 -29.06 -3.89 -10.20
CA LYS A 455 -27.72 -3.31 -10.16
C LYS A 455 -26.69 -4.28 -10.75
N TYR A 456 -25.81 -3.74 -11.59
CA TYR A 456 -24.67 -4.42 -12.17
C TYR A 456 -23.40 -3.70 -11.75
N LEU A 457 -22.47 -4.44 -11.15
CA LEU A 457 -21.12 -3.95 -10.87
C LEU A 457 -20.32 -4.09 -12.17
N LEU A 458 -20.07 -2.96 -12.86
CA LEU A 458 -19.36 -2.99 -14.14
C LEU A 458 -17.88 -2.69 -14.01
N ALA A 459 -17.48 -1.94 -12.98
CA ALA A 459 -16.07 -1.79 -12.64
C ALA A 459 -15.87 -1.67 -11.13
N TYR A 460 -14.69 -2.03 -10.65
CA TYR A 460 -14.31 -1.90 -9.24
C TYR A 460 -12.80 -1.81 -9.07
N TYR A 461 -12.36 -1.38 -7.89
CA TYR A 461 -10.97 -1.41 -7.46
C TYR A 461 -10.86 -1.89 -6.00
N TYR A 462 -10.00 -2.87 -5.76
CA TYR A 462 -9.57 -3.29 -4.41
C TYR A 462 -8.05 -3.15 -4.28
N GLU A 463 -7.58 -3.03 -3.05
CA GLU A 463 -6.15 -3.16 -2.73
C GLU A 463 -5.94 -4.30 -1.73
N VAL A 464 -5.01 -5.20 -2.04
CA VAL A 464 -4.60 -6.30 -1.15
C VAL A 464 -3.09 -6.32 -1.08
N ASN A 465 -2.54 -6.21 0.14
CA ASN A 465 -1.09 -6.16 0.39
C ASN A 465 -0.35 -5.08 -0.44
N GLY A 466 -0.99 -3.92 -0.67
CA GLY A 466 -0.42 -2.83 -1.49
C GLY A 466 -0.54 -3.04 -3.01
N ILE A 467 -1.11 -4.16 -3.46
CA ILE A 467 -1.32 -4.49 -4.87
C ILE A 467 -2.75 -4.16 -5.28
N GLY A 468 -2.91 -3.45 -6.39
CA GLY A 468 -4.21 -3.07 -6.94
C GLY A 468 -4.86 -4.20 -7.74
N PHE A 469 -6.17 -4.36 -7.57
CA PHE A 469 -7.01 -5.28 -8.35
C PHE A 469 -8.23 -4.54 -8.88
N ALA A 470 -8.28 -4.35 -10.19
CA ALA A 470 -9.43 -3.78 -10.87
C ALA A 470 -10.18 -4.84 -11.68
N GLY A 471 -11.50 -4.72 -11.72
CA GLY A 471 -12.33 -5.49 -12.65
C GLY A 471 -13.04 -4.57 -13.62
N LEU A 472 -13.19 -5.01 -14.86
CA LEU A 472 -13.99 -4.33 -15.88
C LEU A 472 -14.85 -5.36 -16.61
N SER A 473 -16.16 -5.29 -16.38
CA SER A 473 -17.15 -6.16 -17.00
C SER A 473 -17.75 -5.50 -18.26
N PRO A 474 -18.22 -6.30 -19.24
CA PRO A 474 -18.97 -5.79 -20.39
C PRO A 474 -20.27 -5.09 -19.97
N ASP A 475 -20.80 -4.26 -20.87
CA ASP A 475 -22.11 -3.63 -20.68
C ASP A 475 -23.23 -4.66 -20.85
N HIS A 476 -23.86 -5.07 -19.75
CA HIS A 476 -24.93 -6.07 -19.74
C HIS A 476 -26.08 -5.73 -20.70
N ASP A 477 -26.37 -4.44 -20.94
CA ASP A 477 -27.45 -4.04 -21.86
C ASP A 477 -27.06 -4.21 -23.34
N LYS A 478 -25.75 -4.24 -23.66
CA LYS A 478 -25.24 -4.54 -25.03
C LYS A 478 -25.15 -6.03 -25.31
N ILE A 479 -24.87 -6.83 -24.27
CA ILE A 479 -24.91 -8.29 -24.29
C ILE A 479 -26.35 -8.81 -24.42
N TRP A 480 -27.34 -7.96 -24.13
CA TRP A 480 -28.73 -8.40 -24.05
C TRP A 480 -29.24 -9.13 -25.30
N ALA A 481 -29.70 -10.37 -25.13
CA ALA A 481 -30.26 -11.27 -26.14
C ALA A 481 -29.33 -11.62 -27.32
N LYS A 482 -28.10 -11.11 -27.32
CA LYS A 482 -27.08 -11.28 -28.35
C LYS A 482 -25.74 -11.22 -27.65
N GLN A 483 -24.99 -12.32 -27.64
CA GLN A 483 -23.62 -12.42 -27.09
C GLN A 483 -22.64 -11.51 -27.84
N GLY A 484 -22.84 -10.19 -27.72
CA GLY A 484 -22.05 -9.17 -28.35
C GLY A 484 -20.83 -8.82 -27.51
N GLU A 485 -20.18 -7.76 -27.92
CA GLU A 485 -19.04 -7.18 -27.24
C GLU A 485 -19.30 -5.69 -26.98
N GLY A 486 -18.72 -5.16 -25.90
CA GLY A 486 -18.69 -3.73 -25.64
C GLY A 486 -18.82 -3.34 -24.18
N PHE A 487 -18.32 -2.15 -23.88
CA PHE A 487 -18.28 -1.58 -22.54
C PHE A 487 -19.24 -0.40 -22.38
N ASP A 488 -19.62 -0.10 -21.15
CA ASP A 488 -20.30 1.15 -20.83
C ASP A 488 -19.26 2.29 -20.90
N ALA A 489 -19.62 3.42 -21.51
CA ALA A 489 -18.67 4.52 -21.69
C ALA A 489 -18.27 5.16 -20.35
N ALA A 490 -19.19 5.20 -19.39
CA ALA A 490 -18.92 5.79 -18.08
C ALA A 490 -18.14 4.82 -17.17
N SER A 491 -18.25 3.50 -17.36
CA SER A 491 -17.37 2.55 -16.66
C SER A 491 -15.92 2.64 -17.14
N LEU A 492 -15.71 2.87 -18.44
CA LEU A 492 -14.38 3.14 -19.01
C LEU A 492 -13.79 4.45 -18.46
N GLU A 493 -14.56 5.54 -18.50
CA GLU A 493 -14.13 6.84 -17.94
C GLU A 493 -13.84 6.74 -16.43
N TRP A 494 -14.61 5.93 -15.70
CA TRP A 494 -14.36 5.66 -14.29
C TRP A 494 -13.03 4.93 -14.08
N LEU A 495 -12.76 3.87 -14.86
CA LEU A 495 -11.52 3.10 -14.72
C LEU A 495 -10.29 3.97 -15.02
N ASP A 496 -10.34 4.75 -16.09
CA ASP A 496 -9.30 5.72 -16.47
C ASP A 496 -8.92 6.64 -15.31
N LYS A 497 -9.94 7.31 -14.73
CA LYS A 497 -9.73 8.19 -13.57
C LYS A 497 -9.25 7.45 -12.33
N LYS A 498 -9.73 6.23 -12.09
CA LYS A 498 -9.33 5.44 -10.93
C LYS A 498 -7.86 5.03 -11.05
N LEU A 499 -7.40 4.61 -12.21
CA LEU A 499 -5.99 4.28 -12.44
C LEU A 499 -5.09 5.51 -12.27
N ASP A 500 -5.45 6.66 -12.83
CA ASP A 500 -4.75 7.94 -12.61
C ASP A 500 -4.68 8.33 -11.11
N GLU A 501 -5.76 8.07 -10.36
CA GLU A 501 -5.85 8.35 -8.93
C GLU A 501 -4.92 7.45 -8.11
N VAL A 502 -4.92 6.14 -8.38
CA VAL A 502 -4.18 5.16 -7.56
C VAL A 502 -2.74 4.96 -8.01
N ASP A 503 -2.41 5.32 -9.25
CA ASP A 503 -1.10 5.15 -9.87
C ASP A 503 -0.66 6.41 -10.66
N PRO A 504 -0.54 7.58 -9.99
CA PRO A 504 -0.22 8.84 -10.65
C PRO A 504 1.18 8.89 -11.26
N HIS A 505 2.06 7.95 -10.88
CA HIS A 505 3.45 7.85 -11.34
C HIS A 505 3.69 6.68 -12.31
N GLY A 506 2.69 5.81 -12.52
CA GLY A 506 2.77 4.72 -13.47
C GLY A 506 3.57 3.50 -12.99
N ASN A 507 3.90 3.41 -11.70
CA ASN A 507 4.76 2.36 -11.13
C ASN A 507 4.04 1.43 -10.14
N LYS A 508 2.77 1.66 -9.83
CA LYS A 508 1.99 0.76 -8.97
C LYS A 508 1.67 -0.56 -9.69
N VAL A 509 1.81 -1.66 -8.96
CA VAL A 509 1.40 -2.97 -9.46
C VAL A 509 -0.12 -3.09 -9.43
N ILE A 510 -0.74 -3.23 -10.60
CA ILE A 510 -2.19 -3.33 -10.76
C ILE A 510 -2.54 -4.49 -11.69
N PHE A 511 -3.38 -5.42 -11.21
CA PHE A 511 -4.02 -6.42 -12.06
C PHE A 511 -5.39 -5.91 -12.50
N VAL A 512 -5.63 -5.84 -13.81
CA VAL A 512 -6.93 -5.50 -14.38
C VAL A 512 -7.53 -6.75 -14.99
N SER A 513 -8.54 -7.34 -14.34
CA SER A 513 -9.32 -8.43 -14.91
C SER A 513 -10.37 -7.86 -15.86
N CYS A 514 -10.27 -8.24 -17.13
CA CYS A 514 -11.25 -7.94 -18.17
C CYS A 514 -11.32 -9.15 -19.09
N HIS A 515 -12.52 -9.68 -19.31
CA HIS A 515 -12.68 -10.93 -20.06
C HIS A 515 -12.14 -10.84 -21.50
N TYR A 516 -12.39 -9.70 -22.16
CA TYR A 516 -12.00 -9.44 -23.54
C TYR A 516 -10.50 -9.17 -23.73
N ASN A 517 -9.92 -9.71 -24.79
CA ASN A 517 -8.49 -9.56 -25.07
C ASN A 517 -8.18 -8.34 -25.93
N LEU A 518 -7.01 -7.75 -25.65
CA LEU A 518 -6.41 -6.74 -26.53
C LEU A 518 -5.71 -7.38 -27.72
N ASP A 519 -4.76 -8.26 -27.41
CA ASP A 519 -3.93 -8.98 -28.37
C ASP A 519 -3.61 -10.37 -27.79
N LEU A 520 -4.07 -11.44 -28.47
CA LEU A 520 -3.72 -12.82 -28.15
C LEU A 520 -2.70 -13.34 -29.17
N ARG A 521 -1.57 -13.85 -28.69
CA ARG A 521 -0.60 -14.53 -29.54
C ARG A 521 -1.18 -15.86 -30.04
N LEU A 522 -1.25 -16.04 -31.35
CA LEU A 522 -1.72 -17.27 -31.98
C LEU A 522 -0.56 -18.21 -32.34
N GLU A 523 0.41 -17.73 -33.13
CA GLU A 523 1.48 -18.56 -33.70
C GLU A 523 2.74 -17.74 -34.05
N ILE A 524 3.83 -18.42 -34.41
CA ILE A 524 5.05 -17.79 -34.97
C ILE A 524 5.05 -18.02 -36.49
N GLU A 525 5.11 -16.94 -37.27
CA GLU A 525 5.30 -17.02 -38.72
C GLU A 525 6.63 -17.69 -39.07
N ALA A 526 6.72 -18.27 -40.28
CA ALA A 526 7.98 -18.74 -40.85
C ALA A 526 9.07 -17.64 -40.94
N SER A 527 8.68 -16.36 -40.84
CA SER A 527 9.58 -15.20 -40.79
C SER A 527 10.23 -14.99 -39.41
N GLY A 528 9.84 -15.75 -38.39
CA GLY A 528 10.28 -15.59 -36.99
C GLY A 528 9.52 -14.52 -36.21
N ARG A 529 8.45 -13.95 -36.78
CA ARG A 529 7.59 -12.95 -36.12
C ARG A 529 6.32 -13.57 -35.57
N ASN A 530 5.76 -13.00 -34.52
CA ASN A 530 4.52 -13.49 -33.95
C ASN A 530 3.29 -13.01 -34.73
N VAL A 531 2.26 -13.85 -34.74
CA VAL A 531 0.92 -13.53 -35.21
C VAL A 531 0.03 -13.33 -33.98
N TYR A 532 -0.63 -12.18 -33.91
CA TYR A 532 -1.59 -11.87 -32.86
C TYR A 532 -3.00 -11.80 -33.44
N ALA A 533 -3.95 -12.48 -32.80
CA ALA A 533 -5.38 -12.23 -32.97
C ALA A 533 -5.81 -11.07 -32.08
N ASN A 534 -6.67 -10.21 -32.61
CA ASN A 534 -7.41 -9.23 -31.84
C ASN A 534 -8.91 -9.54 -31.92
N GLU A 535 -9.61 -9.37 -30.79
CA GLU A 535 -11.06 -9.62 -30.68
C GLU A 535 -11.84 -8.70 -31.60
N SER A 536 -11.61 -7.40 -31.40
CA SER A 536 -12.10 -6.38 -32.28
C SER A 536 -11.29 -5.10 -32.10
N ARG A 537 -11.34 -4.26 -33.12
CA ARG A 537 -10.84 -2.89 -33.03
C ARG A 537 -11.54 -2.10 -31.92
N VAL A 538 -12.77 -2.47 -31.54
CA VAL A 538 -13.56 -1.75 -30.53
C VAL A 538 -12.97 -1.95 -29.14
N VAL A 539 -12.63 -3.17 -28.76
CA VAL A 539 -12.01 -3.47 -27.45
C VAL A 539 -10.67 -2.75 -27.32
N ARG A 540 -9.81 -2.86 -28.33
CA ARG A 540 -8.50 -2.20 -28.32
C ARG A 540 -8.59 -0.69 -28.26
N ASP A 541 -9.39 -0.07 -29.13
CA ASP A 541 -9.53 1.38 -29.16
C ASP A 541 -10.16 1.93 -27.85
N ALA A 542 -10.83 1.08 -27.05
CA ALA A 542 -11.38 1.43 -25.73
C ALA A 542 -10.36 1.29 -24.58
N LEU A 543 -9.64 0.16 -24.48
CA LEU A 543 -8.80 -0.13 -23.30
C LEU A 543 -7.37 0.39 -23.43
N GLN A 544 -6.80 0.36 -24.64
CA GLN A 544 -5.41 0.74 -24.84
C GLN A 544 -5.12 2.18 -24.37
N PRO A 545 -5.97 3.19 -24.59
CA PRO A 545 -5.72 4.54 -24.04
C PRO A 545 -5.68 4.59 -22.51
N ILE A 546 -6.50 3.77 -21.84
CA ILE A 546 -6.67 3.75 -20.38
C ILE A 546 -5.46 3.11 -19.68
N PHE A 547 -4.83 2.11 -20.30
CA PHE A 547 -3.70 1.40 -19.68
C PHE A 547 -2.35 2.07 -19.90
N ARG A 548 -2.26 3.04 -20.82
CA ARG A 548 -0.99 3.69 -21.16
C ARG A 548 -0.49 4.54 -20.01
N GLY A 549 0.82 4.48 -19.75
CA GLY A 549 1.44 5.17 -18.62
C GLY A 549 1.53 4.32 -17.35
N HIS A 550 0.72 3.26 -17.22
CA HIS A 550 0.72 2.36 -16.07
C HIS A 550 1.65 1.15 -16.29
N LYS A 551 2.96 1.35 -16.10
CA LYS A 551 4.05 0.43 -16.49
C LYS A 551 4.05 -0.92 -15.80
N ASN A 552 3.45 -0.97 -14.62
CA ASN A 552 3.24 -2.17 -13.82
C ASN A 552 1.76 -2.61 -13.80
N LEU A 553 1.01 -2.27 -14.86
CA LEU A 553 -0.35 -2.79 -15.10
C LEU A 553 -0.31 -4.10 -15.89
N TYR A 554 -1.08 -5.06 -15.39
CA TYR A 554 -1.22 -6.41 -15.94
C TYR A 554 -2.69 -6.69 -16.26
N HIS A 555 -3.02 -6.64 -17.54
CA HIS A 555 -4.36 -6.92 -18.05
C HIS A 555 -4.56 -8.44 -18.19
N LEU A 556 -5.38 -9.03 -17.32
CA LEU A 556 -5.69 -10.46 -17.30
C LEU A 556 -6.99 -10.74 -18.06
N PHE A 557 -6.91 -11.60 -19.07
CA PHE A 557 -8.04 -11.86 -19.99
C PHE A 557 -8.22 -13.33 -20.35
N GLY A 558 -9.39 -13.64 -20.92
CA GLY A 558 -9.82 -14.97 -21.38
C GLY A 558 -10.35 -14.96 -22.80
N HIS A 559 -11.59 -15.43 -23.00
CA HIS A 559 -12.46 -15.28 -24.17
C HIS A 559 -12.13 -16.12 -25.42
N TYR A 560 -10.86 -16.48 -25.64
CA TYR A 560 -10.40 -17.06 -26.90
C TYR A 560 -10.25 -18.60 -26.91
N GLU A 561 -10.11 -19.15 -28.12
CA GLU A 561 -9.97 -20.59 -28.36
C GLU A 561 -8.75 -21.22 -27.68
N ILE A 562 -8.85 -22.54 -27.47
CA ILE A 562 -7.77 -23.36 -26.90
C ILE A 562 -6.44 -23.08 -27.58
N TRP A 563 -5.53 -22.60 -26.76
CA TRP A 563 -4.12 -22.72 -27.02
C TRP A 563 -3.48 -23.17 -25.72
N PHE A 564 -2.82 -24.34 -25.77
CA PHE A 564 -2.04 -24.84 -24.66
C PHE A 564 -0.57 -24.82 -25.06
N SER A 565 0.27 -24.34 -24.15
CA SER A 565 1.69 -24.30 -24.34
C SER A 565 2.44 -24.76 -23.10
N ASP A 566 3.64 -25.26 -23.35
CA ASP A 566 4.69 -25.64 -22.40
C ASP A 566 5.54 -24.46 -21.89
N SER A 567 5.20 -23.21 -22.25
CA SER A 567 5.93 -22.01 -21.87
C SER A 567 4.96 -20.90 -21.50
N THR A 568 5.17 -20.24 -20.35
CA THR A 568 4.31 -19.14 -19.90
C THR A 568 4.53 -17.85 -20.71
N ALA A 569 5.75 -17.63 -21.22
CA ALA A 569 6.11 -16.46 -22.05
C ALA A 569 5.21 -16.29 -23.27
N ARG A 570 4.66 -17.41 -23.75
CA ARG A 570 3.78 -17.51 -24.89
C ARG A 570 2.40 -16.88 -24.67
N TYR A 571 2.01 -16.68 -23.41
CA TYR A 571 0.77 -16.03 -22.99
C TYR A 571 0.96 -14.55 -22.65
N MET A 572 2.16 -14.01 -22.85
CA MET A 572 2.52 -12.64 -22.53
C MET A 572 2.53 -11.78 -23.79
N SER A 573 1.86 -10.63 -23.70
CA SER A 573 1.92 -9.56 -24.69
C SER A 573 2.37 -8.28 -24.00
N HIS A 574 3.64 -7.92 -24.16
CA HIS A 574 4.14 -6.62 -23.69
C HIS A 574 3.79 -5.53 -24.70
N HIS A 575 3.34 -4.38 -24.21
CA HIS A 575 3.01 -3.23 -25.02
C HIS A 575 4.01 -2.11 -24.77
N ASN A 576 4.40 -1.40 -25.82
CA ASN A 576 5.22 -0.20 -25.70
C ASN A 576 4.36 1.05 -25.50
N GLN A 577 4.99 2.22 -25.37
CA GLN A 577 4.27 3.49 -25.16
C GLN A 577 3.32 3.89 -26.29
N SER A 578 3.42 3.29 -27.49
CA SER A 578 2.41 3.48 -28.56
C SER A 578 1.25 2.49 -28.46
N GLY A 579 1.28 1.61 -27.45
CA GLY A 579 0.47 0.43 -27.19
C GLY A 579 0.57 -0.68 -28.24
N LYS A 580 1.61 -0.64 -29.07
CA LYS A 580 1.93 -1.73 -29.99
C LYS A 580 2.55 -2.90 -29.20
N VAL A 581 2.14 -4.12 -29.52
CA VAL A 581 2.75 -5.33 -29.00
C VAL A 581 4.22 -5.44 -29.40
N ILE A 582 5.05 -5.87 -28.45
CA ILE A 582 6.46 -6.18 -28.61
C ILE A 582 6.61 -7.70 -28.83
N ASP A 583 7.47 -8.09 -29.78
CA ASP A 583 7.62 -9.48 -30.20
C ASP A 583 8.25 -10.36 -29.09
N VAL A 584 7.50 -11.34 -28.58
CA VAL A 584 7.97 -12.38 -27.64
C VAL A 584 8.11 -13.72 -28.36
N THR A 585 9.30 -14.30 -28.50
CA THR A 585 9.45 -15.55 -29.30
C THR A 585 8.98 -16.80 -28.56
N GLY A 586 8.78 -16.74 -27.25
CA GLY A 586 8.29 -17.83 -26.39
C GLY A 586 9.40 -18.72 -25.81
N LYS A 587 10.67 -18.37 -26.03
CA LYS A 587 11.84 -19.04 -25.43
C LYS A 587 12.41 -18.27 -24.25
N GLU A 588 12.00 -17.02 -24.12
CA GLU A 588 12.42 -16.11 -23.07
C GLU A 588 11.79 -16.54 -21.74
N THR A 589 12.54 -16.37 -20.66
CA THR A 589 12.07 -16.67 -19.30
C THR A 589 11.76 -15.40 -18.51
N GLU A 590 12.10 -14.23 -19.06
CA GLU A 590 11.89 -12.94 -18.40
C GLU A 590 11.67 -11.79 -19.38
N SER A 591 11.05 -10.71 -18.89
CA SER A 591 10.71 -9.53 -19.69
C SER A 591 11.93 -8.78 -20.24
N THR A 592 13.04 -8.74 -19.49
CA THR A 592 14.26 -8.01 -19.86
C THR A 592 15.00 -8.64 -21.04
N GLN A 593 14.78 -9.92 -21.33
CA GLN A 593 15.26 -10.59 -22.54
C GLN A 593 14.49 -10.14 -23.80
N VAL A 594 13.27 -9.63 -23.62
CA VAL A 594 12.38 -9.17 -24.69
C VAL A 594 12.50 -7.67 -24.90
N VAL A 595 12.44 -6.89 -23.81
CA VAL A 595 12.33 -5.44 -23.85
C VAL A 595 13.01 -4.79 -22.64
N ALA A 596 13.69 -3.67 -22.87
CA ALA A 596 14.23 -2.85 -21.79
C ALA A 596 13.08 -2.16 -21.03
N TYR A 597 13.26 -1.91 -19.73
CA TYR A 597 12.23 -1.28 -18.89
C TYR A 597 11.65 0.01 -19.47
N ALA A 598 12.52 0.88 -20.02
CA ALA A 598 12.12 2.17 -20.56
C ALA A 598 11.14 2.08 -21.75
N ASP A 599 11.12 0.94 -22.44
CA ASP A 599 10.34 0.72 -23.65
C ASP A 599 9.01 -0.03 -23.39
N ARG A 600 8.79 -0.54 -22.16
CA ARG A 600 7.55 -1.24 -21.75
C ARG A 600 6.57 -0.26 -21.09
N ASP A 601 5.28 -0.43 -21.40
CA ASP A 601 4.21 0.47 -20.94
C ASP A 601 3.07 -0.25 -20.21
N PHE A 602 2.66 -1.45 -20.63
CA PHE A 602 1.80 -2.35 -19.84
C PHE A 602 1.90 -3.77 -20.41
N THR A 603 1.34 -4.76 -19.72
CA THR A 603 1.36 -6.16 -20.17
C THR A 603 -0.04 -6.75 -20.20
N SER A 604 -0.41 -7.39 -21.31
CA SER A 604 -1.60 -8.25 -21.37
C SER A 604 -1.19 -9.71 -21.17
N VAL A 605 -1.99 -10.45 -20.40
CA VAL A 605 -1.71 -11.82 -19.99
C VAL A 605 -2.95 -12.69 -20.19
N TYR A 606 -2.83 -13.73 -21.02
CA TYR A 606 -3.89 -14.70 -21.18
C TYR A 606 -3.94 -15.67 -19.99
N GLY A 607 -5.13 -15.81 -19.40
CA GLY A 607 -5.35 -16.61 -18.20
C GLY A 607 -5.41 -18.11 -18.41
N GLY A 608 -5.43 -18.58 -19.65
CA GLY A 608 -5.74 -19.97 -19.99
C GLY A 608 -7.24 -20.18 -20.20
N THR A 609 -7.66 -21.45 -20.19
CA THR A 609 -9.07 -21.83 -20.31
C THR A 609 -9.31 -23.16 -19.62
N PHE A 610 -10.49 -23.29 -19.00
CA PHE A 610 -10.94 -24.55 -18.39
C PHE A 610 -11.92 -25.31 -19.27
N ARG A 611 -12.35 -24.74 -20.40
CA ARG A 611 -13.21 -25.39 -21.38
C ARG A 611 -12.54 -25.41 -22.75
N PRO A 612 -12.26 -26.60 -23.30
CA PRO A 612 -11.78 -26.68 -24.66
C PRO A 612 -12.86 -26.25 -25.69
N THR A 613 -12.52 -25.30 -26.57
CA THR A 613 -13.25 -24.92 -27.79
C THR A 613 -13.08 -25.94 -28.94
N GLY A 614 -14.06 -26.06 -29.83
CA GLY A 614 -14.00 -26.96 -31.00
C GLY A 614 -14.88 -28.21 -30.95
N GLY A 615 -15.55 -28.50 -29.83
CA GLY A 615 -16.65 -29.49 -29.77
C GLY A 615 -16.28 -30.93 -30.18
N TYR A 616 -15.00 -31.28 -30.17
CA TYR A 616 -14.60 -32.67 -30.44
C TYR A 616 -14.81 -33.49 -29.17
N SER A 617 -15.57 -34.58 -29.30
CA SER A 617 -15.85 -35.52 -28.21
C SER A 617 -14.59 -36.04 -27.50
N ASP A 618 -13.44 -35.99 -28.17
CA ASP A 618 -12.20 -36.62 -27.72
C ASP A 618 -11.44 -35.78 -26.68
N TRP A 619 -11.79 -34.50 -26.53
CA TRP A 619 -11.25 -33.61 -25.48
C TRP A 619 -11.98 -33.75 -24.14
N PHE A 620 -13.06 -34.51 -24.09
CA PHE A 620 -13.88 -34.69 -22.90
C PHE A 620 -13.93 -36.16 -22.52
N GLU A 621 -13.95 -36.43 -21.22
CA GLU A 621 -14.25 -37.74 -20.71
C GLU A 621 -15.70 -38.15 -21.00
N LYS A 622 -15.95 -39.46 -21.00
CA LYS A 622 -17.27 -40.05 -21.29
C LYS A 622 -18.20 -40.02 -20.08
N ASP A 623 -18.14 -38.96 -19.28
CA ASP A 623 -18.83 -38.77 -18.00
C ASP A 623 -19.78 -37.56 -18.02
N SER A 624 -20.28 -37.21 -19.21
CA SER A 624 -21.23 -36.10 -19.40
C SER A 624 -22.55 -36.28 -18.64
N VAL A 625 -23.05 -35.15 -18.16
CA VAL A 625 -24.28 -34.98 -17.37
C VAL A 625 -25.50 -34.87 -18.30
N THR A 626 -26.63 -35.41 -17.84
CA THR A 626 -27.91 -35.34 -18.54
C THR A 626 -28.88 -34.41 -17.79
N GLY A 627 -29.50 -33.48 -18.51
CA GLY A 627 -30.44 -32.51 -17.91
C GLY A 627 -31.48 -31.97 -18.90
N TYR A 628 -32.12 -30.86 -18.56
CA TYR A 628 -32.95 -30.05 -19.45
C TYR A 628 -32.11 -29.17 -20.36
N ALA A 629 -30.94 -28.70 -19.89
CA ALA A 629 -30.02 -27.88 -20.69
C ALA A 629 -30.69 -26.62 -21.29
N GLY A 630 -31.60 -26.00 -20.53
CA GLY A 630 -32.37 -24.83 -20.99
C GLY A 630 -33.53 -25.15 -21.94
N LEU A 631 -33.93 -26.41 -22.06
CA LEU A 631 -35.05 -26.87 -22.89
C LEU A 631 -36.24 -27.35 -22.07
N SER A 632 -37.40 -27.46 -22.71
CA SER A 632 -38.65 -27.88 -22.04
C SER A 632 -38.77 -29.39 -21.82
N LYS A 633 -37.79 -30.19 -22.26
CA LYS A 633 -37.81 -31.65 -22.15
C LYS A 633 -36.54 -32.12 -21.44
N TYR A 634 -36.70 -33.08 -20.54
CA TYR A 634 -35.57 -33.74 -19.90
C TYR A 634 -34.93 -34.77 -20.84
N GLY A 635 -33.62 -35.00 -20.69
CA GLY A 635 -32.88 -36.06 -21.38
C GLY A 635 -31.83 -35.56 -22.37
N HIS A 636 -31.48 -34.27 -22.32
CA HIS A 636 -30.43 -33.71 -23.15
C HIS A 636 -29.07 -33.98 -22.53
N LYS A 637 -28.18 -34.60 -23.31
CA LYS A 637 -26.80 -34.91 -22.91
C LYS A 637 -25.84 -34.20 -23.87
N HIS A 638 -25.08 -33.26 -23.33
CA HIS A 638 -24.06 -32.52 -24.09
C HIS A 638 -22.69 -33.09 -23.76
N HIS A 639 -21.93 -33.51 -24.76
CA HIS A 639 -20.59 -34.07 -24.54
C HIS A 639 -19.65 -33.08 -23.82
N THR A 640 -19.84 -31.76 -24.01
CA THR A 640 -19.06 -30.70 -23.37
C THR A 640 -19.31 -30.55 -21.86
N THR A 641 -20.29 -31.27 -21.31
CA THR A 641 -20.50 -31.39 -19.84
C THR A 641 -19.58 -32.44 -19.20
N GLY A 642 -18.91 -33.26 -20.01
CA GLY A 642 -17.90 -34.19 -19.50
C GLY A 642 -16.70 -33.44 -18.92
N THR A 643 -15.86 -34.15 -18.17
CA THR A 643 -14.60 -33.61 -17.66
C THR A 643 -13.68 -33.32 -18.82
N PRO A 644 -13.20 -32.07 -19.02
CA PRO A 644 -12.16 -31.83 -20.01
C PRO A 644 -10.87 -32.56 -19.65
N ARG A 645 -10.22 -33.10 -20.67
CA ARG A 645 -8.91 -33.76 -20.56
C ARG A 645 -7.75 -32.77 -20.48
N VAL A 646 -8.03 -31.50 -20.74
CA VAL A 646 -7.08 -30.41 -20.79
C VAL A 646 -7.72 -29.17 -20.19
N GLY A 647 -6.93 -28.41 -19.45
CA GLY A 647 -7.30 -27.13 -18.88
C GLY A 647 -6.06 -26.45 -18.36
N GLN A 648 -6.00 -25.13 -18.50
CA GLN A 648 -4.89 -24.32 -18.02
C GLN A 648 -5.42 -23.11 -17.26
N GLY A 649 -4.75 -22.76 -16.18
CA GLY A 649 -4.98 -21.52 -15.43
C GLY A 649 -3.67 -20.86 -15.03
N LEU A 650 -3.74 -19.59 -14.64
CA LEU A 650 -2.56 -18.76 -14.38
C LEU A 650 -2.31 -18.60 -12.88
N TYR A 651 -1.17 -19.10 -12.40
CA TYR A 651 -0.65 -18.84 -11.07
C TYR A 651 0.30 -17.63 -11.11
N ILE A 652 0.18 -16.75 -10.12
CA ILE A 652 0.85 -15.45 -10.07
C ILE A 652 1.49 -15.27 -8.70
N GLU A 653 2.77 -14.92 -8.69
CA GLU A 653 3.52 -14.55 -7.48
C GLU A 653 4.12 -13.16 -7.66
N VAL A 654 3.79 -12.26 -6.75
CA VAL A 654 4.30 -10.89 -6.74
C VAL A 654 5.40 -10.80 -5.69
N TYR A 655 6.55 -10.29 -6.08
CA TYR A 655 7.69 -9.98 -5.22
C TYR A 655 7.88 -8.45 -5.21
N GLU A 656 8.81 -7.99 -4.38
CA GLU A 656 9.10 -6.56 -4.26
C GLU A 656 9.59 -5.93 -5.57
N ASP A 657 10.20 -6.72 -6.46
CA ASP A 657 10.83 -6.24 -7.68
C ASP A 657 10.42 -6.94 -8.99
N ARG A 658 9.56 -7.95 -8.90
CA ARG A 658 9.12 -8.75 -10.06
C ARG A 658 7.80 -9.44 -9.81
N ILE A 659 7.21 -9.92 -10.89
CA ILE A 659 6.07 -10.82 -10.87
C ILE A 659 6.45 -12.08 -11.64
N GLU A 660 6.19 -13.24 -11.06
CA GLU A 660 6.36 -14.52 -11.71
C GLU A 660 4.99 -15.07 -12.12
N PHE A 661 4.82 -15.27 -13.42
CA PHE A 661 3.64 -15.87 -14.01
C PHE A 661 3.93 -17.33 -14.35
N THR A 662 3.08 -18.24 -13.92
CA THR A 662 3.22 -19.67 -14.20
C THR A 662 1.88 -20.25 -14.63
N MET A 663 1.80 -20.73 -15.88
CA MET A 663 0.64 -21.52 -16.28
C MET A 663 0.68 -22.88 -15.58
N LYS A 664 -0.49 -23.34 -15.14
CA LYS A 664 -0.67 -24.64 -14.49
C LYS A 664 -1.59 -25.50 -15.35
N ASN A 665 -1.15 -26.73 -15.64
CA ASN A 665 -1.96 -27.71 -16.35
C ASN A 665 -2.89 -28.46 -15.40
N ILE A 666 -4.06 -28.83 -15.90
CA ILE A 666 -4.92 -29.83 -15.28
C ILE A 666 -5.51 -30.76 -16.35
N GLY A 667 -5.33 -32.06 -16.15
CA GLY A 667 -5.83 -33.10 -17.05
C GLY A 667 -4.72 -34.03 -17.55
N ASP A 668 -5.10 -34.90 -18.48
CA ASP A 668 -4.22 -35.91 -19.09
C ASP A 668 -4.66 -36.14 -20.54
N ALA A 669 -3.80 -35.71 -21.46
CA ALA A 669 -3.94 -35.88 -22.90
C ALA A 669 -2.56 -36.10 -23.55
N GLU A 670 -2.53 -36.49 -24.82
CA GLU A 670 -1.26 -36.73 -25.51
C GLU A 670 -0.40 -35.44 -25.53
N GLY A 671 0.74 -35.46 -24.85
CA GLY A 671 1.65 -34.31 -24.74
C GLY A 671 1.20 -33.24 -23.74
N PHE A 672 0.26 -33.55 -22.85
CA PHE A 672 -0.25 -32.63 -21.84
C PHE A 672 -0.65 -33.39 -20.57
N ALA A 673 -0.05 -33.07 -19.44
CA ALA A 673 -0.39 -33.64 -18.15
C ALA A 673 -0.37 -32.60 -17.03
N THR A 674 -1.17 -32.83 -15.98
CA THR A 674 -1.13 -32.05 -14.72
C THR A 674 0.28 -31.98 -14.12
N THR A 675 1.09 -33.02 -14.31
CA THR A 675 2.46 -33.09 -13.78
C THR A 675 3.49 -32.34 -14.62
N ASP A 676 3.10 -31.83 -15.80
CA ASP A 676 4.03 -31.09 -16.65
C ASP A 676 4.37 -29.75 -16.00
N LEU A 677 5.67 -29.52 -15.82
CA LEU A 677 6.18 -28.26 -15.31
C LEU A 677 6.30 -27.28 -16.47
N ILE A 678 5.44 -26.27 -16.48
CA ILE A 678 5.52 -25.17 -17.43
C ILE A 678 6.56 -24.18 -16.95
N THR A 679 7.41 -23.73 -17.87
CA THR A 679 8.43 -22.72 -17.55
C THR A 679 7.74 -21.41 -17.12
N PRO A 680 8.04 -20.88 -15.91
CA PRO A 680 7.56 -19.58 -15.47
C PRO A 680 8.06 -18.45 -16.38
N TYR A 681 7.39 -17.31 -16.31
CA TYR A 681 7.84 -16.09 -16.95
C TYR A 681 7.92 -14.95 -15.94
N THR A 682 9.11 -14.39 -15.76
CA THR A 682 9.39 -13.31 -14.82
C THR A 682 9.23 -11.95 -15.49
N VAL A 683 8.30 -11.15 -15.02
CA VAL A 683 8.18 -9.74 -15.42
C VAL A 683 8.76 -8.89 -14.32
N TRP A 684 9.91 -8.27 -14.58
CA TRP A 684 10.48 -7.36 -13.60
C TRP A 684 9.71 -6.04 -13.55
N LEU A 685 9.56 -5.45 -12.36
CA LEU A 685 8.81 -4.21 -12.16
C LEU A 685 9.58 -3.00 -12.66
N TYR A 686 8.86 -2.04 -13.24
CA TYR A 686 9.37 -0.69 -13.47
C TYR A 686 9.48 0.02 -12.12
N GLU A 687 10.61 0.69 -11.91
CA GLU A 687 10.98 1.33 -10.64
C GLU A 687 11.11 2.84 -10.84
#